data_AF-A0ABD3P2T4-F1
#
_entry.id   AF-A0ABD3P2T4-F1
#
_cell.length_a   1.000
_cell.length_b   1.000
_cell.length_c   1.000
_cell.angle_alpha   90.00
_cell.angle_beta   90.00
_cell.angle_gamma   90.00
#
_symmetry.space_group_name_H-M   'P 1'
#
loop_
_entity.id
_entity.type
_entity.pdbx_description
1 polymer ?
#
loop_
_entity_poly.entity_id
_entity_poly.type
_entity_poly.pdbx_seq_one_letter_code
_entity_poly.pdbx_strand_id
1 'polypeptide(L)'
;MRHGKLKGLVCLGSWGDVHWVCPLIEQYEGPPFLELESMAWQDYVDNISYKPCFYCPEQDPLYGQDCQSSVENMTQIFNMEAGSATLMLERCVEMCESGLTGDACSDNEPCTMASHFCDFSADGGDFGVCQVCPTSMDACYDDGFLSSEKGRRDCSRCQQFCYDLGHAKMVVGGEEIPSDFLHFAIQDSFLFGSGPIVDCSNLVINEEQKCDGAKGSVCYVDDFTSQVLYWQLSDKAEANGCNAIVFTAPYQDVWLGCGTHGFSDIEIPFVCIHPRDGKNIKDSFIGINSSVEVEVTGQACLNYHEWGDQCSELVSCSEGEFCPFDKQVVDSEYVIGYCRPCPVDEDGNPDPLYCYFDTEGGNIRNAKLAANCVESCNAQIQYKSCKFCPEHLDPIRFGVVDKADKCSFCPNHDVRYPQRLVPLFGDNISCWQMQGFYENMDISKDSQNCILAQSMNFICGCEGTGYAGAQTKAKAAALAWLPRLMAILSTLLNRRVRFVLKYIGFNRDFQGSSFILCDTTKTRQKRGKMLNQMLATLSVFDILGSIAYAFTTLPTPESDYIYGSRGNYSTCVAQGFFIQIGTIACFLNTSIAVYYLMSIKHGWNDDRMKAKRLWLFVPPIIVGLVYWPESPVIFSIATATFVMGDVCQHVYKNTRATRRYSASRGRISKTVFMQACWFTGAFYITWIPYVALQYMWSSGRALTNYGFILYAATSVPLQGFWNFVVYIRPRYIKGAVQMVPNFPRAVTSRVSIVPRRSAVVIASQVGVLDSIIEEETTSSGGQ
;
A
#
# COMPACT_ATOMS: atom_id res chain seq x y z
N MET A 1 -33.36 16.21 -43.83
CA MET A 1 -34.73 15.89 -43.40
C MET A 1 -34.80 14.39 -43.14
N ARG A 2 -35.32 14.00 -41.97
CA ARG A 2 -35.71 12.65 -41.48
C ARG A 2 -34.72 11.48 -41.68
N HIS A 3 -34.21 10.99 -40.53
CA HIS A 3 -33.59 9.69 -40.20
C HIS A 3 -32.65 9.07 -41.26
N GLY A 4 -31.35 8.91 -41.06
CA GLY A 4 -30.69 8.52 -39.82
C GLY A 4 -29.67 7.40 -40.11
N LYS A 5 -28.71 7.68 -41.00
CA LYS A 5 -27.31 7.18 -41.12
C LYS A 5 -26.97 5.68 -40.99
N LEU A 6 -26.55 5.12 -42.13
CA LEU A 6 -25.31 4.35 -42.39
C LEU A 6 -24.33 4.21 -41.20
N LYS A 7 -23.84 2.98 -40.94
CA LYS A 7 -22.41 2.65 -40.76
C LYS A 7 -22.15 1.16 -41.03
N GLY A 8 -21.51 0.86 -42.16
CA GLY A 8 -20.42 -0.11 -42.17
C GLY A 8 -19.14 0.61 -41.78
N LEU A 9 -18.27 -0.05 -41.03
CA LEU A 9 -16.87 0.35 -40.91
C LEU A 9 -15.99 -0.88 -40.77
N VAL A 10 -15.07 -1.02 -41.72
CA VAL A 10 -13.77 -1.68 -41.58
C VAL A 10 -12.92 -0.80 -40.67
N CYS A 11 -12.14 -1.40 -39.76
CA CYS A 11 -10.82 -0.88 -39.42
C CYS A 11 -9.89 -1.98 -38.91
N LEU A 12 -8.72 -2.02 -39.55
CA LEU A 12 -7.47 -2.62 -39.15
C LEU A 12 -6.85 -1.84 -37.98
N GLY A 13 -6.13 -2.54 -37.11
CA GLY A 13 -5.20 -1.98 -36.13
C GLY A 13 -4.49 -3.11 -35.36
N SER A 14 -3.16 -3.13 -35.40
CA SER A 14 -2.27 -4.15 -34.84
C SER A 14 -1.69 -3.69 -33.50
N TRP A 15 -1.57 -4.62 -32.54
CA TRP A 15 -0.51 -4.68 -31.52
C TRP A 15 -0.55 -6.06 -30.83
N GLY A 16 0.52 -6.86 -30.99
CA GLY A 16 0.78 -8.09 -30.21
C GLY A 16 0.11 -9.38 -30.72
N ASP A 17 0.88 -10.47 -30.76
CA ASP A 17 0.53 -11.79 -31.33
C ASP A 17 -0.46 -12.58 -30.46
N VAL A 18 -1.77 -12.33 -30.58
CA VAL A 18 -2.83 -13.28 -30.16
C VAL A 18 -4.07 -13.12 -31.04
N HIS A 19 -4.52 -14.19 -31.68
CA HIS A 19 -5.80 -14.26 -32.42
C HIS A 19 -6.88 -14.93 -31.56
N TRP A 20 -8.05 -14.30 -31.41
CA TRP A 20 -9.25 -14.93 -30.85
C TRP A 20 -10.33 -15.05 -31.92
N VAL A 21 -10.98 -16.22 -32.00
CA VAL A 21 -12.19 -16.48 -32.79
C VAL A 21 -13.34 -16.67 -31.82
N CYS A 22 -14.39 -15.83 -31.91
CA CYS A 22 -15.64 -16.06 -31.19
C CYS A 22 -16.61 -16.85 -32.10
N PRO A 23 -17.25 -17.92 -31.61
CA PRO A 23 -18.39 -18.52 -32.30
C PRO A 23 -19.68 -17.72 -32.02
N LEU A 24 -20.54 -17.68 -33.04
CA LEU A 24 -21.92 -17.20 -32.96
C LEU A 24 -22.70 -17.98 -31.90
N ILE A 25 -23.55 -17.29 -31.14
CA ILE A 25 -24.70 -17.91 -30.47
C ILE A 25 -25.97 -17.41 -31.17
N GLU A 26 -26.73 -18.37 -31.67
CA GLU A 26 -28.05 -18.21 -32.25
C GLU A 26 -29.10 -17.81 -31.21
N GLN A 27 -30.17 -17.20 -31.71
CA GLN A 27 -31.30 -16.62 -31.00
C GLN A 27 -31.98 -17.57 -30.01
N TYR A 28 -32.32 -17.06 -28.83
CA TYR A 28 -33.38 -17.63 -27.99
C TYR A 28 -34.40 -16.54 -27.66
N GLU A 29 -35.66 -16.76 -28.03
CA GLU A 29 -36.81 -15.89 -27.70
C GLU A 29 -37.43 -16.33 -26.37
N GLY A 30 -37.48 -15.42 -25.38
CA GLY A 30 -38.17 -15.60 -24.10
C GLY A 30 -38.52 -14.26 -23.43
N PRO A 31 -39.65 -14.15 -22.69
CA PRO A 31 -40.30 -12.88 -22.34
C PRO A 31 -39.68 -12.19 -21.09
N PRO A 32 -40.04 -10.91 -20.80
CA PRO A 32 -39.15 -9.99 -20.10
C PRO A 32 -39.23 -10.04 -18.56
N PHE A 33 -38.06 -9.77 -17.99
CA PHE A 33 -37.68 -9.40 -16.62
C PHE A 33 -38.77 -8.77 -15.73
N LEU A 34 -38.86 -9.28 -14.49
CA LEU A 34 -39.17 -8.53 -13.27
C LEU A 34 -38.54 -9.22 -12.04
N GLU A 35 -37.86 -8.39 -11.25
CA GLU A 35 -37.29 -8.53 -9.89
C GLU A 35 -37.41 -9.87 -9.13
N LEU A 36 -36.26 -10.40 -8.67
CA LEU A 36 -36.09 -10.91 -7.30
C LEU A 36 -34.60 -11.13 -6.97
N GLU A 37 -34.17 -10.48 -5.89
CA GLU A 37 -32.95 -10.73 -5.14
C GLU A 37 -32.97 -12.12 -4.49
N SER A 38 -31.76 -12.67 -4.28
CA SER A 38 -31.44 -13.82 -3.43
C SER A 38 -32.01 -15.18 -3.86
N MET A 39 -31.14 -16.06 -4.38
CA MET A 39 -31.01 -17.47 -3.96
C MET A 39 -29.84 -18.14 -4.70
N ALA A 40 -29.16 -19.02 -3.98
CA ALA A 40 -27.84 -19.54 -4.23
C ALA A 40 -27.70 -20.36 -5.53
N TRP A 41 -26.61 -20.12 -6.24
CA TRP A 41 -26.13 -20.88 -7.40
C TRP A 41 -24.83 -21.63 -7.04
N GLN A 42 -24.72 -22.07 -5.77
CA GLN A 42 -23.50 -22.69 -5.22
C GLN A 42 -23.62 -24.20 -5.00
N ASP A 43 -24.83 -24.79 -4.96
CA ASP A 43 -25.01 -26.23 -4.62
C ASP A 43 -25.14 -27.17 -5.83
N TYR A 44 -24.91 -26.70 -7.07
CA TYR A 44 -25.11 -27.54 -8.28
C TYR A 44 -23.83 -27.81 -9.09
N VAL A 45 -22.70 -27.22 -8.70
CA VAL A 45 -21.41 -27.42 -9.42
C VAL A 45 -20.49 -28.43 -8.70
N ASP A 46 -20.71 -28.69 -7.41
CA ASP A 46 -19.82 -29.55 -6.61
C ASP A 46 -20.14 -31.05 -6.66
N ASN A 47 -21.02 -31.51 -7.57
CA ASN A 47 -21.41 -32.93 -7.65
C ASN A 47 -21.13 -33.63 -8.99
N ILE A 48 -20.23 -33.09 -9.82
CA ILE A 48 -19.71 -33.82 -10.99
C ILE A 48 -18.29 -34.29 -10.69
N SER A 49 -18.21 -35.37 -9.90
CA SER A 49 -16.99 -36.17 -9.78
C SER A 49 -16.76 -36.91 -11.09
N TYR A 50 -15.65 -36.58 -11.77
CA TYR A 50 -15.10 -37.42 -12.84
C TYR A 50 -14.67 -38.76 -12.24
N LYS A 51 -15.41 -39.83 -12.54
CA LYS A 51 -14.92 -41.21 -12.41
C LYS A 51 -14.75 -41.81 -13.81
N PRO A 52 -13.56 -42.26 -14.20
CA PRO A 52 -13.42 -43.22 -15.28
C PRO A 52 -13.16 -44.60 -14.66
N CYS A 53 -14.23 -45.32 -14.33
CA CYS A 53 -14.17 -46.77 -14.17
C CYS A 53 -15.31 -47.36 -15.01
N PHE A 54 -14.99 -47.86 -16.21
CA PHE A 54 -15.94 -48.64 -16.98
C PHE A 54 -15.95 -50.08 -16.46
N TYR A 55 -17.03 -50.43 -15.77
CA TYR A 55 -17.36 -51.81 -15.41
C TYR A 55 -18.06 -52.46 -16.62
N CYS A 56 -17.40 -53.40 -17.30
CA CYS A 56 -18.06 -54.30 -18.24
C CYS A 56 -18.52 -55.55 -17.47
N PRO A 57 -19.83 -55.82 -17.33
CA PRO A 57 -20.27 -57.09 -16.80
C PRO A 57 -20.06 -58.20 -17.85
N GLU A 58 -19.73 -59.39 -17.34
CA GLU A 58 -19.66 -60.63 -18.11
C GLU A 58 -20.94 -60.91 -18.92
N GLN A 59 -20.73 -61.60 -20.03
CA GLN A 59 -21.68 -61.96 -21.08
C GLN A 59 -23.03 -62.49 -20.57
N ASP A 60 -24.12 -61.82 -20.98
CA ASP A 60 -25.47 -62.39 -20.99
C ASP A 60 -25.81 -62.83 -22.43
N PRO A 61 -26.05 -64.12 -22.72
CA PRO A 61 -26.08 -64.65 -24.09
C PRO A 61 -27.37 -64.39 -24.87
N LEU A 62 -28.15 -63.35 -24.55
CA LEU A 62 -29.52 -63.18 -25.10
C LEU A 62 -29.86 -61.87 -25.79
N TYR A 63 -28.95 -60.91 -25.95
CA TYR A 63 -29.17 -59.78 -26.87
C TYR A 63 -27.90 -59.44 -27.64
N GLY A 64 -27.82 -59.93 -28.88
CA GLY A 64 -26.84 -59.46 -29.85
C GLY A 64 -27.26 -58.10 -30.39
N GLN A 65 -26.63 -57.04 -29.89
CA GLN A 65 -26.60 -55.74 -30.57
C GLN A 65 -25.18 -55.18 -30.54
N ASP A 66 -24.71 -54.78 -31.72
CA ASP A 66 -23.40 -54.21 -32.00
C ASP A 66 -23.13 -52.92 -31.20
N CYS A 67 -21.98 -52.86 -30.51
CA CYS A 67 -21.43 -51.60 -29.96
C CYS A 67 -21.18 -50.54 -31.05
N GLN A 68 -21.15 -50.94 -32.32
CA GLN A 68 -20.82 -50.08 -33.46
C GLN A 68 -21.90 -49.02 -33.74
N SER A 69 -23.18 -49.29 -33.46
CA SER A 69 -24.28 -48.33 -33.73
C SER A 69 -24.37 -47.17 -32.73
N SER A 70 -23.81 -47.31 -31.54
CA SER A 70 -23.80 -46.23 -30.53
C SER A 70 -22.69 -45.20 -30.77
N VAL A 71 -21.66 -45.57 -31.55
CA VAL A 71 -20.52 -44.69 -31.86
C VAL A 71 -20.80 -43.82 -33.10
N GLU A 72 -21.49 -44.34 -34.12
CA GLU A 72 -21.88 -43.55 -35.31
C GLU A 72 -22.83 -42.39 -34.97
N ASN A 73 -23.65 -42.53 -33.92
CA ASN A 73 -24.53 -41.46 -33.44
C ASN A 73 -23.77 -40.35 -32.67
N MET A 74 -22.59 -40.65 -32.11
CA MET A 74 -21.78 -39.65 -31.40
C MET A 74 -20.84 -38.86 -32.32
N THR A 75 -20.40 -39.45 -33.44
CA THR A 75 -19.55 -38.73 -34.42
C THR A 75 -20.32 -37.64 -35.17
N GLN A 76 -21.66 -37.71 -35.24
CA GLN A 76 -22.49 -36.62 -35.79
C GLN A 76 -22.71 -35.45 -34.83
N ILE A 77 -22.49 -35.63 -33.52
CA ILE A 77 -22.77 -34.60 -32.51
C ILE A 77 -21.53 -33.73 -32.21
N PHE A 78 -20.33 -34.28 -32.36
CA PHE A 78 -19.08 -33.55 -32.16
C PHE A 78 -18.25 -33.59 -33.45
N ASN A 79 -18.22 -32.48 -34.20
CA ASN A 79 -17.36 -32.28 -35.36
C ASN A 79 -15.86 -32.37 -34.95
N MET A 80 -15.36 -33.59 -34.77
CA MET A 80 -13.94 -33.86 -34.56
C MET A 80 -13.36 -34.48 -35.84
N GLU A 81 -12.17 -34.01 -36.25
CA GLU A 81 -11.46 -34.56 -37.40
C GLU A 81 -11.12 -36.04 -37.17
N ALA A 82 -11.45 -36.87 -38.16
CA ALA A 82 -11.44 -38.34 -38.12
C ALA A 82 -10.05 -39.01 -37.99
N GLY A 83 -9.00 -38.26 -37.63
CA GLY A 83 -7.63 -38.77 -37.51
C GLY A 83 -7.24 -39.25 -36.11
N SER A 84 -7.74 -38.62 -35.04
CA SER A 84 -7.31 -38.93 -33.65
C SER A 84 -8.16 -39.97 -32.94
N ALA A 85 -9.42 -40.18 -33.35
CA ALA A 85 -10.30 -41.16 -32.72
C ALA A 85 -9.87 -42.60 -33.02
N THR A 86 -9.34 -42.86 -34.22
CA THR A 86 -8.91 -44.19 -34.66
C THR A 86 -7.68 -44.68 -33.89
N LEU A 87 -6.77 -43.76 -33.52
CA LEU A 87 -5.56 -44.09 -32.77
C LEU A 87 -5.82 -44.38 -31.29
N MET A 88 -6.82 -43.72 -30.69
CA MET A 88 -7.25 -44.02 -29.32
C MET A 88 -8.08 -45.31 -29.25
N LEU A 89 -8.83 -45.64 -30.30
CA LEU A 89 -9.65 -46.85 -30.34
C LEU A 89 -8.78 -48.12 -30.50
N GLU A 90 -7.74 -48.10 -31.35
CA GLU A 90 -6.79 -49.22 -31.45
C GLU A 90 -6.08 -49.48 -30.12
N ARG A 91 -5.70 -48.42 -29.40
CA ARG A 91 -4.99 -48.54 -28.11
C ARG A 91 -5.90 -48.99 -26.97
N CYS A 92 -7.18 -48.62 -27.00
CA CYS A 92 -8.17 -49.04 -26.01
C CYS A 92 -8.61 -50.49 -26.22
N VAL A 93 -8.69 -50.95 -27.48
CA VAL A 93 -8.96 -52.35 -27.83
C VAL A 93 -7.75 -53.23 -27.49
N GLU A 94 -6.50 -52.79 -27.75
CA GLU A 94 -5.29 -53.49 -27.26
C GLU A 94 -5.26 -53.61 -25.73
N MET A 95 -5.66 -52.57 -25.01
CA MET A 95 -5.71 -52.59 -23.53
C MET A 95 -6.80 -53.50 -22.97
N CYS A 96 -7.97 -53.61 -23.62
CA CYS A 96 -9.04 -54.49 -23.16
C CYS A 96 -8.80 -55.96 -23.55
N GLU A 97 -8.19 -56.24 -24.70
CA GLU A 97 -7.97 -57.61 -25.17
C GLU A 97 -6.73 -58.28 -24.57
N SER A 98 -5.80 -57.52 -23.99
CA SER A 98 -4.52 -58.07 -23.52
C SER A 98 -4.53 -58.67 -22.11
N GLY A 99 -5.53 -58.40 -21.25
CA GLY A 99 -5.60 -58.99 -19.90
C GLY A 99 -4.28 -58.86 -19.12
N LEU A 100 -3.52 -57.78 -19.33
CA LEU A 100 -2.17 -57.65 -18.83
C LEU A 100 -2.15 -57.23 -17.37
N THR A 101 -1.77 -58.19 -16.54
CA THR A 101 -1.09 -57.97 -15.26
C THR A 101 0.14 -57.07 -15.46
N GLY A 102 0.06 -55.85 -14.92
CA GLY A 102 1.17 -54.92 -14.60
C GLY A 102 2.06 -54.46 -15.75
N ASP A 103 2.13 -53.14 -15.97
CA ASP A 103 3.17 -52.55 -16.81
C ASP A 103 4.57 -53.01 -16.33
N ALA A 104 5.48 -53.26 -17.27
CA ALA A 104 6.87 -53.54 -16.92
C ALA A 104 7.51 -52.26 -16.36
N CYS A 105 8.24 -52.40 -15.26
CA CYS A 105 8.97 -51.30 -14.63
C CYS A 105 10.46 -51.63 -14.55
N SER A 106 11.30 -50.60 -14.46
CA SER A 106 12.74 -50.74 -14.27
C SER A 106 13.26 -49.64 -13.36
N ASP A 107 14.54 -49.68 -12.98
CA ASP A 107 15.16 -48.61 -12.18
C ASP A 107 15.05 -47.22 -12.80
N ASN A 108 14.97 -47.15 -14.13
CA ASN A 108 14.92 -45.88 -14.87
C ASN A 108 13.49 -45.52 -15.30
N GLU A 109 12.55 -46.46 -15.21
CA GLU A 109 11.16 -46.31 -15.62
C GLU A 109 10.26 -46.89 -14.52
N PRO A 110 9.96 -46.09 -13.46
CA PRO A 110 9.10 -46.54 -12.37
C PRO A 110 7.65 -46.70 -12.85
N CYS A 111 6.83 -47.35 -12.02
CA CYS A 111 5.41 -47.51 -12.29
C CYS A 111 4.72 -46.16 -12.50
N THR A 112 3.91 -46.08 -13.56
CA THR A 112 3.26 -44.83 -13.99
C THR A 112 2.15 -44.37 -13.05
N MET A 113 1.58 -45.28 -12.25
CA MET A 113 0.58 -44.96 -11.23
C MET A 113 1.21 -44.89 -9.84
N ALA A 114 1.01 -43.77 -9.14
CA ALA A 114 1.52 -43.55 -7.78
C ALA A 114 1.00 -44.55 -6.72
N SER A 115 -0.04 -45.32 -7.04
CA SER A 115 -0.59 -46.39 -6.19
C SER A 115 0.06 -47.76 -6.44
N HIS A 116 1.13 -47.84 -7.24
CA HIS A 116 1.82 -49.08 -7.58
C HIS A 116 3.31 -48.99 -7.29
N PHE A 117 3.92 -50.13 -6.96
CA PHE A 117 5.36 -50.31 -6.81
C PHE A 117 5.88 -51.37 -7.77
N CYS A 118 7.18 -51.38 -8.02
CA CYS A 118 7.81 -52.34 -8.91
C CYS A 118 8.23 -53.63 -8.18
N ASP A 119 7.55 -54.76 -8.42
CA ASP A 119 8.01 -56.08 -7.94
C ASP A 119 9.03 -56.67 -8.91
N PHE A 120 10.31 -56.51 -8.59
CA PHE A 120 11.42 -57.03 -9.40
C PHE A 120 11.57 -58.55 -9.22
N SER A 121 11.83 -59.28 -10.31
CA SER A 121 11.98 -60.74 -10.26
C SER A 121 13.08 -61.21 -9.28
N ALA A 122 12.88 -62.40 -8.70
CA ALA A 122 13.81 -63.02 -7.75
C ALA A 122 15.24 -63.20 -8.27
N ASP A 123 15.42 -63.26 -9.59
CA ASP A 123 16.72 -63.50 -10.23
C ASP A 123 17.61 -62.24 -10.30
N GLY A 124 17.14 -61.11 -9.75
CA GLY A 124 17.91 -59.86 -9.69
C GLY A 124 17.98 -59.10 -11.00
N GLY A 125 17.02 -59.31 -11.91
CA GLY A 125 16.90 -58.57 -13.16
C GLY A 125 16.54 -57.09 -12.94
N ASP A 126 16.94 -56.24 -13.89
CA ASP A 126 16.65 -54.79 -13.88
C ASP A 126 15.18 -54.44 -14.16
N PHE A 127 14.35 -55.45 -14.47
CA PHE A 127 12.94 -55.30 -14.81
C PHE A 127 12.05 -55.99 -13.77
N GLY A 128 10.95 -55.34 -13.43
CA GLY A 128 9.89 -55.84 -12.57
C GLY A 128 8.52 -55.65 -13.18
N VAL A 129 7.49 -56.04 -12.43
CA VAL A 129 6.09 -55.85 -12.79
C VAL A 129 5.45 -54.91 -11.78
N CYS A 130 4.72 -53.91 -12.26
CA CYS A 130 4.00 -52.99 -11.39
C CYS A 130 2.88 -53.71 -10.65
N GLN A 131 2.93 -53.70 -9.32
CA GLN A 131 1.90 -54.22 -8.44
C GLN A 131 1.27 -53.09 -7.62
N VAL A 132 -0.02 -53.23 -7.29
CA VAL A 132 -0.73 -52.27 -6.45
C VAL A 132 -0.12 -52.28 -5.05
N CYS A 133 0.12 -51.10 -4.48
CA CYS A 133 0.57 -50.93 -3.10
C CYS A 133 -0.33 -51.69 -2.12
N PRO A 134 0.22 -52.52 -1.22
CA PRO A 134 -0.59 -53.22 -0.23
C PRO A 134 -1.17 -52.24 0.80
N THR A 135 -2.33 -52.60 1.36
CA THR A 135 -3.02 -51.80 2.39
C THR A 135 -2.35 -51.87 3.77
N SER A 136 -1.41 -52.79 3.98
CA SER A 136 -0.59 -52.88 5.18
C SER A 136 0.89 -53.00 4.79
N MET A 137 1.76 -52.25 5.46
CA MET A 137 3.20 -52.33 5.23
C MET A 137 3.79 -53.71 5.58
N ASP A 138 3.17 -54.45 6.51
CA ASP A 138 3.64 -55.78 6.89
C ASP A 138 3.58 -56.75 5.70
N ALA A 139 2.61 -56.56 4.78
CA ALA A 139 2.52 -57.37 3.57
C ALA A 139 3.74 -57.22 2.66
N CYS A 140 4.43 -56.07 2.66
CA CYS A 140 5.69 -55.91 1.92
C CYS A 140 6.83 -56.78 2.50
N TYR A 141 6.72 -57.22 3.76
CA TYR A 141 7.74 -58.00 4.45
C TYR A 141 7.38 -59.48 4.63
N ASP A 142 6.13 -59.85 4.37
CA ASP A 142 5.68 -61.24 4.41
C ASP A 142 6.38 -62.09 3.35
N ASP A 143 6.96 -63.21 3.79
CA ASP A 143 7.66 -64.14 2.91
C ASP A 143 6.69 -64.74 1.89
N GLY A 144 6.91 -64.40 0.61
CA GLY A 144 6.11 -64.87 -0.53
C GLY A 144 5.23 -63.81 -1.19
N PHE A 145 5.07 -62.62 -0.59
CA PHE A 145 4.35 -61.51 -1.24
C PHE A 145 5.17 -60.86 -2.36
N LEU A 146 6.49 -60.75 -2.18
CA LEU A 146 7.42 -60.12 -3.12
C LEU A 146 8.51 -61.06 -3.59
N SER A 147 8.85 -60.96 -4.87
CA SER A 147 9.78 -61.87 -5.50
C SER A 147 11.25 -61.50 -5.23
N SER A 148 11.56 -60.24 -4.89
CA SER A 148 12.93 -59.81 -4.56
C SER A 148 13.03 -58.77 -3.43
N GLU A 149 14.22 -58.64 -2.84
CA GLU A 149 14.56 -57.61 -1.84
C GLU A 149 14.47 -56.18 -2.42
N LYS A 150 14.65 -56.04 -3.73
CA LYS A 150 14.48 -54.78 -4.45
C LYS A 150 13.00 -54.41 -4.55
N GLY A 151 12.15 -55.38 -4.84
CA GLY A 151 10.69 -55.24 -4.76
C GLY A 151 10.24 -54.87 -3.35
N ARG A 152 10.84 -55.45 -2.30
CA ARG A 152 10.55 -55.06 -0.89
C ARG A 152 10.86 -53.59 -0.62
N ARG A 153 12.00 -53.08 -1.12
CA ARG A 153 12.35 -51.66 -1.00
C ARG A 153 11.41 -50.75 -1.77
N ASP A 154 11.02 -51.13 -2.98
CA ASP A 154 10.10 -50.30 -3.77
C ASP A 154 8.66 -50.35 -3.20
N CYS A 155 8.21 -51.52 -2.70
CA CYS A 155 6.97 -51.66 -1.93
C CYS A 155 6.98 -50.80 -0.66
N SER A 156 8.12 -50.69 0.03
CA SER A 156 8.23 -49.82 1.21
C SER A 156 8.12 -48.32 0.90
N ARG A 157 8.23 -47.91 -0.39
CA ARG A 157 7.98 -46.53 -0.84
C ARG A 157 6.49 -46.24 -1.05
N CYS A 158 5.64 -47.26 -1.03
CA CYS A 158 4.20 -47.10 -0.87
C CYS A 158 3.90 -46.58 0.55
N GLN A 159 4.28 -45.34 0.85
CA GLN A 159 3.92 -44.68 2.10
C GLN A 159 2.47 -44.19 2.00
N GLN A 160 1.53 -45.12 2.08
CA GLN A 160 0.19 -44.80 2.58
C GLN A 160 0.23 -44.94 4.09
N PHE A 161 0.34 -43.80 4.77
CA PHE A 161 0.02 -43.76 6.19
C PHE A 161 -1.50 -43.76 6.32
N CYS A 162 -2.06 -44.94 6.57
CA CYS A 162 -3.46 -45.10 6.94
C CYS A 162 -3.59 -44.92 8.47
N TYR A 163 -4.38 -43.95 8.88
CA TYR A 163 -4.71 -43.69 10.27
C TYR A 163 -6.20 -43.93 10.51
N ASP A 164 -6.56 -44.43 11.68
CA ASP A 164 -7.95 -44.47 12.09
C ASP A 164 -8.46 -43.02 12.29
N LEU A 165 -9.46 -42.63 11.50
CA LEU A 165 -10.21 -41.40 11.69
C LEU A 165 -11.11 -41.55 12.91
N GLY A 166 -10.86 -40.73 13.92
CA GLY A 166 -11.73 -40.58 15.06
C GLY A 166 -12.54 -39.30 15.00
N HIS A 167 -13.71 -39.35 15.59
CA HIS A 167 -14.48 -38.18 15.99
C HIS A 167 -14.43 -38.08 17.51
N ALA A 168 -13.81 -37.01 18.00
CA ALA A 168 -13.82 -36.66 19.41
C ALA A 168 -14.91 -35.64 19.70
N LYS A 169 -15.82 -35.99 20.61
CA LYS A 169 -16.87 -35.13 21.14
C LYS A 169 -16.53 -34.73 22.58
N MET A 170 -16.38 -33.44 22.80
CA MET A 170 -16.17 -32.87 24.14
C MET A 170 -17.38 -32.04 24.55
N VAL A 171 -17.96 -32.38 25.70
CA VAL A 171 -19.10 -31.64 26.26
C VAL A 171 -18.68 -31.08 27.62
N VAL A 172 -18.77 -29.77 27.78
CA VAL A 172 -18.38 -29.05 28.99
C VAL A 172 -19.58 -28.32 29.56
N GLY A 173 -19.98 -28.65 30.79
CA GLY A 173 -21.15 -28.00 31.41
C GLY A 173 -22.46 -28.20 30.64
N GLY A 174 -22.55 -29.23 29.79
CA GLY A 174 -23.71 -29.50 28.94
C GLY A 174 -23.69 -28.79 27.58
N GLU A 175 -22.67 -27.97 27.30
CA GLU A 175 -22.44 -27.35 25.99
C GLU A 175 -21.38 -28.17 25.24
N GLU A 176 -21.66 -28.51 23.99
CA GLU A 176 -20.70 -29.18 23.11
C GLU A 176 -19.69 -28.14 22.62
N ILE A 177 -18.40 -28.38 22.90
CA ILE A 177 -17.35 -27.54 22.36
C ILE A 177 -17.09 -28.04 20.94
N PRO A 178 -17.32 -27.22 19.91
CA PRO A 178 -17.05 -27.62 18.54
C PRO A 178 -15.57 -27.94 18.39
N SER A 179 -15.25 -29.21 18.18
CA SER A 179 -13.96 -29.64 17.69
C SER A 179 -13.96 -29.37 16.19
N ASP A 180 -13.57 -28.15 15.80
CA ASP A 180 -13.57 -27.70 14.38
C ASP A 180 -12.60 -28.51 13.48
N PHE A 181 -11.92 -29.52 14.01
CA PHE A 181 -11.02 -30.37 13.27
C PHE A 181 -11.46 -31.84 13.29
N LEU A 182 -11.69 -32.38 12.09
CA LEU A 182 -11.59 -33.81 11.80
C LEU A 182 -10.15 -34.24 12.16
N HIS A 183 -9.91 -34.73 13.37
CA HIS A 183 -8.60 -35.25 13.74
C HIS A 183 -8.71 -36.63 14.40
N PHE A 184 -7.96 -37.55 13.78
CA PHE A 184 -7.44 -38.83 14.25
C PHE A 184 -7.75 -39.12 15.71
N ALA A 185 -8.61 -40.11 15.97
CA ALA A 185 -8.59 -40.71 17.28
C ALA A 185 -7.19 -41.31 17.40
N ILE A 186 -6.46 -40.93 18.45
CA ILE A 186 -5.20 -41.57 18.81
C ILE A 186 -5.47 -43.02 19.30
N GLN A 187 -6.73 -43.44 19.28
CA GLN A 187 -7.27 -44.62 19.94
C GLN A 187 -7.94 -45.50 18.88
N ASP A 188 -7.74 -46.80 19.01
CA ASP A 188 -8.28 -47.84 18.12
C ASP A 188 -9.72 -48.24 18.48
N SER A 189 -10.25 -47.71 19.58
CA SER A 189 -11.51 -48.13 20.17
C SER A 189 -12.28 -46.97 20.79
N PHE A 190 -13.59 -47.18 20.95
CA PHE A 190 -14.46 -46.22 21.61
C PHE A 190 -14.09 -46.07 23.08
N LEU A 191 -13.79 -44.85 23.50
CA LEU A 191 -13.44 -44.53 24.89
C LEU A 191 -14.28 -43.35 25.40
N PHE A 192 -14.69 -43.46 26.66
CA PHE A 192 -15.54 -42.47 27.34
C PHE A 192 -15.02 -42.16 28.73
N GLY A 193 -14.93 -40.87 29.04
CA GLY A 193 -14.42 -40.35 30.30
C GLY A 193 -15.22 -39.14 30.72
N SER A 194 -15.52 -39.01 32.01
CA SER A 194 -16.20 -37.83 32.55
C SER A 194 -15.72 -37.46 33.94
N GLY A 195 -15.79 -36.19 34.27
CA GLY A 195 -15.31 -35.63 35.54
C GLY A 195 -15.20 -34.11 35.48
N PRO A 196 -14.93 -33.44 36.62
CA PRO A 196 -14.61 -32.02 36.62
C PRO A 196 -13.30 -31.76 35.88
N ILE A 197 -13.18 -30.64 35.17
CA ILE A 197 -11.91 -30.28 34.52
C ILE A 197 -10.91 -29.83 35.59
N VAL A 198 -9.69 -30.37 35.56
CA VAL A 198 -8.57 -29.96 36.42
C VAL A 198 -7.37 -29.57 35.57
N ASP A 199 -6.74 -28.45 35.88
CA ASP A 199 -5.52 -28.01 35.20
C ASP A 199 -4.33 -28.86 35.66
N CYS A 200 -3.90 -29.75 34.77
CA CYS A 200 -2.74 -30.63 34.92
C CYS A 200 -1.57 -30.21 34.02
N SER A 201 -1.50 -28.93 33.62
CA SER A 201 -0.39 -28.40 32.82
C SER A 201 0.98 -28.55 33.50
N ASN A 202 1.00 -28.72 34.83
CA ASN A 202 2.22 -29.01 35.60
C ASN A 202 2.88 -30.35 35.24
N LEU A 203 2.12 -31.32 34.70
CA LEU A 203 2.66 -32.60 34.21
C LEU A 203 3.64 -32.41 33.03
N VAL A 204 3.46 -31.32 32.28
CA VAL A 204 4.29 -30.90 31.15
C VAL A 204 5.32 -29.86 31.58
N ILE A 205 4.86 -28.74 32.16
CA ILE A 205 5.71 -27.55 32.39
C ILE A 205 6.82 -27.81 33.42
N ASN A 206 6.55 -28.60 34.45
CA ASN A 206 7.47 -28.80 35.58
C ASN A 206 8.04 -30.22 35.66
N GLU A 207 7.74 -31.08 34.68
CA GLU A 207 8.00 -32.53 34.73
C GLU A 207 7.47 -33.20 36.02
N GLU A 208 6.45 -32.61 36.66
CA GLU A 208 5.91 -33.13 37.90
C GLU A 208 5.23 -34.49 37.67
N GLN A 209 5.40 -35.40 38.62
CA GLN A 209 4.81 -36.74 38.56
C GLN A 209 3.38 -36.77 39.07
N LYS A 210 2.88 -35.66 39.66
CA LYS A 210 1.57 -35.59 40.29
C LYS A 210 0.76 -34.38 39.84
N CYS A 211 -0.53 -34.59 39.56
CA CYS A 211 -1.51 -33.53 39.37
C CYS A 211 -2.55 -33.60 40.50
N ASP A 212 -2.55 -32.59 41.37
CA ASP A 212 -3.47 -32.54 42.51
C ASP A 212 -4.92 -32.36 42.03
N GLY A 213 -5.79 -33.30 42.41
CA GLY A 213 -7.21 -33.30 42.01
C GLY A 213 -7.53 -34.06 40.72
N ALA A 214 -6.54 -34.66 40.07
CA ALA A 214 -6.72 -35.44 38.84
C ALA A 214 -7.60 -36.69 39.00
N LYS A 215 -7.65 -37.28 40.19
CA LYS A 215 -8.38 -38.55 40.43
C LYS A 215 -9.88 -38.41 40.17
N GLY A 216 -10.37 -39.06 39.10
CA GLY A 216 -11.76 -39.01 38.67
C GLY A 216 -12.14 -37.77 37.87
N SER A 217 -11.15 -37.03 37.37
CA SER A 217 -11.30 -35.73 36.71
C SER A 217 -10.90 -35.79 35.22
N VAL A 218 -11.34 -34.80 34.44
CA VAL A 218 -10.85 -34.57 33.07
C VAL A 218 -9.62 -33.66 33.17
N CYS A 219 -8.46 -34.18 32.79
CA CYS A 219 -7.19 -33.49 32.97
C CYS A 219 -6.91 -32.58 31.77
N TYR A 220 -6.97 -31.26 31.97
CA TYR A 220 -6.62 -30.26 30.98
C TYR A 220 -5.12 -29.97 31.02
N VAL A 221 -4.46 -29.96 29.86
CA VAL A 221 -3.00 -29.77 29.76
C VAL A 221 -2.71 -28.73 28.68
N ASP A 222 -2.18 -27.59 29.11
CA ASP A 222 -1.78 -26.46 28.26
C ASP A 222 -0.28 -26.56 27.95
N ASP A 223 0.05 -27.01 26.73
CA ASP A 223 1.44 -27.21 26.32
C ASP A 223 1.91 -26.14 25.33
N PHE A 224 2.81 -25.31 25.82
CA PHE A 224 3.51 -24.30 25.01
C PHE A 224 4.85 -24.80 24.46
N THR A 225 5.24 -26.05 24.74
CA THR A 225 6.56 -26.60 24.49
C THR A 225 6.48 -27.86 23.64
N SER A 226 6.96 -27.81 22.40
CA SER A 226 6.84 -28.87 21.38
C SER A 226 7.58 -30.19 21.67
N GLN A 227 7.90 -30.53 22.91
CA GLN A 227 8.82 -31.62 23.26
C GLN A 227 8.23 -32.74 24.13
N VAL A 228 6.96 -32.69 24.53
CA VAL A 228 6.38 -33.79 25.33
C VAL A 228 5.88 -34.91 24.43
N LEU A 229 6.38 -36.12 24.69
CA LEU A 229 5.91 -37.34 24.04
C LEU A 229 4.52 -37.72 24.59
N TYR A 230 3.51 -37.79 23.73
CA TYR A 230 2.10 -37.94 24.12
C TYR A 230 1.81 -39.17 24.98
N TRP A 231 2.48 -40.29 24.73
CA TRP A 231 2.34 -41.50 25.54
C TRP A 231 2.81 -41.30 26.98
N GLN A 232 3.90 -40.54 27.20
CA GLN A 232 4.36 -40.22 28.55
C GLN A 232 3.37 -39.33 29.29
N LEU A 233 2.67 -38.44 28.57
CA LEU A 233 1.61 -37.63 29.15
C LEU A 233 0.40 -38.50 29.54
N SER A 234 0.02 -39.44 28.67
CA SER A 234 -1.05 -40.41 28.95
C SER A 234 -0.74 -41.24 30.19
N ASP A 235 0.43 -41.89 30.24
CA ASP A 235 0.88 -42.71 31.38
C ASP A 235 0.85 -41.90 32.69
N LYS A 236 1.33 -40.65 32.66
CA LYS A 236 1.33 -39.76 33.84
C LYS A 236 -0.07 -39.41 34.27
N ALA A 237 -0.97 -39.09 33.34
CA ALA A 237 -2.36 -38.76 33.64
C ALA A 237 -3.13 -39.96 34.20
N GLU A 238 -2.96 -41.14 33.61
CA GLU A 238 -3.53 -42.40 34.10
C GLU A 238 -3.02 -42.74 35.52
N ALA A 239 -1.71 -42.62 35.76
CA ALA A 239 -1.12 -42.83 37.09
C ALA A 239 -1.66 -41.85 38.14
N ASN A 240 -2.14 -40.67 37.72
CA ASN A 240 -2.78 -39.68 38.58
C ASN A 240 -4.30 -39.86 38.71
N GLY A 241 -4.87 -40.84 38.00
CA GLY A 241 -6.28 -41.20 38.02
C GLY A 241 -7.17 -40.29 37.17
N CYS A 242 -6.63 -39.65 36.13
CA CYS A 242 -7.43 -38.93 35.15
C CYS A 242 -8.41 -39.87 34.46
N ASN A 243 -9.65 -39.42 34.23
CA ASN A 243 -10.66 -40.16 33.46
C ASN A 243 -10.61 -39.82 31.96
N ALA A 244 -10.03 -38.69 31.59
CA ALA A 244 -9.83 -38.23 30.22
C ALA A 244 -8.73 -37.17 30.18
N ILE A 245 -8.13 -36.93 29.02
CA ILE A 245 -7.14 -35.86 28.79
C ILE A 245 -7.67 -34.92 27.72
N VAL A 246 -7.57 -33.61 27.99
CA VAL A 246 -7.85 -32.54 27.04
C VAL A 246 -6.61 -31.69 26.90
N PHE A 247 -6.07 -31.60 25.71
CA PHE A 247 -4.75 -31.02 25.47
C PHE A 247 -4.79 -29.94 24.39
N THR A 248 -4.01 -28.88 24.56
CA THR A 248 -3.85 -27.82 23.56
C THR A 248 -2.44 -27.79 23.02
N ALA A 249 -2.27 -28.05 21.72
CA ALA A 249 -0.98 -27.93 21.04
C ALA A 249 -0.89 -26.67 20.17
N PRO A 250 0.31 -26.09 20.01
CA PRO A 250 0.58 -25.07 19.00
C PRO A 250 0.42 -25.66 17.59
N TYR A 251 -0.23 -24.90 16.71
CA TYR A 251 -0.77 -25.32 15.40
C TYR A 251 0.22 -26.00 14.45
N GLN A 252 1.53 -25.82 14.63
CA GLN A 252 2.55 -26.32 13.70
C GLN A 252 3.03 -27.76 13.99
N ASP A 253 2.79 -28.29 15.20
CA ASP A 253 3.35 -29.60 15.61
C ASP A 253 2.28 -30.69 15.84
N VAL A 254 0.98 -30.35 15.78
CA VAL A 254 -0.14 -31.29 15.98
C VAL A 254 -0.05 -32.51 15.03
N TRP A 255 0.47 -32.29 13.82
CA TRP A 255 0.49 -33.27 12.75
C TRP A 255 1.61 -34.32 12.87
N LEU A 256 2.78 -33.96 13.43
CA LEU A 256 3.97 -34.82 13.40
C LEU A 256 4.09 -35.77 14.60
N GLY A 257 3.56 -35.38 15.77
CA GLY A 257 3.69 -36.20 16.97
C GLY A 257 2.55 -37.22 17.18
N CYS A 258 1.37 -37.03 16.58
CA CYS A 258 0.22 -37.92 16.81
C CYS A 258 0.22 -39.18 15.91
N GLY A 259 1.04 -39.23 14.85
CA GLY A 259 0.92 -40.24 13.80
C GLY A 259 2.10 -41.21 13.62
N THR A 260 3.17 -41.15 14.41
CA THR A 260 4.44 -41.82 14.03
C THR A 260 4.93 -42.94 14.94
N HIS A 261 4.26 -43.23 16.07
CA HIS A 261 4.63 -44.34 16.93
C HIS A 261 3.43 -45.24 17.19
N GLY A 262 3.57 -46.57 17.06
CA GLY A 262 2.48 -47.51 17.32
C GLY A 262 2.00 -47.37 18.78
N PHE A 263 0.77 -46.89 18.95
CA PHE A 263 0.18 -46.56 20.25
C PHE A 263 -0.80 -47.67 20.65
N SER A 264 -0.28 -48.77 21.21
CA SER A 264 -1.10 -49.95 21.53
C SER A 264 -1.83 -49.91 22.87
N ASP A 265 -1.65 -48.89 23.73
CA ASP A 265 -2.10 -49.00 25.13
C ASP A 265 -2.54 -47.65 25.77
N ILE A 266 -3.36 -46.83 25.08
CA ILE A 266 -4.00 -45.67 25.73
C ILE A 266 -5.35 -46.11 26.29
N GLU A 267 -5.53 -46.12 27.63
CA GLU A 267 -6.76 -46.61 28.27
C GLU A 267 -7.82 -45.52 28.53
N ILE A 268 -7.43 -44.23 28.51
CA ILE A 268 -8.33 -43.10 28.79
C ILE A 268 -8.50 -42.19 27.57
N PRO A 269 -9.71 -41.64 27.29
CA PRO A 269 -9.96 -40.82 26.12
C PRO A 269 -9.07 -39.57 26.07
N PHE A 270 -8.47 -39.32 24.91
CA PHE A 270 -7.52 -38.24 24.67
C PHE A 270 -8.04 -37.32 23.56
N VAL A 271 -8.16 -36.02 23.83
CA VAL A 271 -8.67 -35.03 22.86
C VAL A 271 -7.76 -33.82 22.75
N CYS A 272 -7.40 -33.49 21.53
CA CYS A 272 -6.71 -32.25 21.19
C CYS A 272 -7.73 -31.15 20.83
N ILE A 273 -7.56 -29.96 21.39
CA ILE A 273 -8.40 -28.80 21.10
C ILE A 273 -7.56 -27.60 20.66
N HIS A 274 -8.17 -26.71 19.88
CA HIS A 274 -7.50 -25.55 19.32
C HIS A 274 -7.07 -24.57 20.44
N PRO A 275 -5.89 -23.90 20.35
CA PRO A 275 -5.38 -23.04 21.43
C PRO A 275 -6.33 -21.94 21.88
N ARG A 276 -7.15 -21.41 20.96
CA ARG A 276 -8.17 -20.39 21.30
C ARG A 276 -9.22 -20.95 22.26
N ASP A 277 -9.70 -22.16 22.00
CA ASP A 277 -10.72 -22.83 22.82
C ASP A 277 -10.13 -23.40 24.09
N GLY A 278 -8.90 -23.91 24.01
CA GLY A 278 -8.06 -24.23 25.14
C GLY A 278 -7.99 -23.13 26.19
N LYS A 279 -7.64 -21.92 25.74
CA LYS A 279 -7.59 -20.76 26.62
C LYS A 279 -8.95 -20.47 27.27
N ASN A 280 -10.04 -20.59 26.53
CA ASN A 280 -11.38 -20.42 27.09
C ASN A 280 -11.71 -21.49 28.14
N ILE A 281 -11.35 -22.77 27.89
CA ILE A 281 -11.49 -23.88 28.83
C ILE A 281 -10.70 -23.61 30.12
N LYS A 282 -9.45 -23.22 29.99
CA LYS A 282 -8.59 -22.88 31.13
C LYS A 282 -9.15 -21.73 31.96
N ASP A 283 -9.61 -20.66 31.30
CA ASP A 283 -10.05 -19.45 31.99
C ASP A 283 -11.46 -19.60 32.60
N SER A 284 -12.34 -20.42 32.01
CA SER A 284 -13.78 -20.43 32.32
C SER A 284 -14.36 -21.75 32.79
N PHE A 285 -13.68 -22.88 32.57
CA PHE A 285 -14.27 -24.20 32.74
C PHE A 285 -13.55 -25.15 33.71
N ILE A 286 -12.47 -24.69 34.36
CA ILE A 286 -11.84 -25.43 35.46
C ILE A 286 -12.83 -25.66 36.61
N GLY A 287 -12.96 -26.92 37.04
CA GLY A 287 -13.91 -27.38 38.05
C GLY A 287 -15.31 -27.73 37.53
N ILE A 288 -15.61 -27.50 36.25
CA ILE A 288 -16.91 -27.83 35.65
C ILE A 288 -16.89 -29.28 35.17
N ASN A 289 -17.96 -30.03 35.50
CA ASN A 289 -18.14 -31.39 35.02
C ASN A 289 -18.24 -31.42 33.49
N SER A 290 -17.42 -32.27 32.91
CA SER A 290 -17.28 -32.43 31.46
C SER A 290 -17.21 -33.91 31.11
N SER A 291 -17.59 -34.24 29.88
CA SER A 291 -17.45 -35.58 29.31
C SER A 291 -16.70 -35.50 28.00
N VAL A 292 -15.85 -36.48 27.79
CA VAL A 292 -15.03 -36.66 26.60
C VAL A 292 -15.36 -38.04 26.03
N GLU A 293 -15.79 -38.06 24.78
CA GLU A 293 -16.17 -39.25 24.03
C GLU A 293 -15.33 -39.28 22.76
N VAL A 294 -14.64 -40.39 22.51
CA VAL A 294 -13.83 -40.60 21.31
C VAL A 294 -14.42 -41.80 20.57
N GLU A 295 -14.92 -41.57 19.37
CA GLU A 295 -15.51 -42.59 18.49
C GLU A 295 -14.64 -42.77 17.25
N VAL A 296 -14.27 -44.01 16.91
CA VAL A 296 -13.52 -44.31 15.67
C VAL A 296 -14.51 -44.44 14.51
N THR A 297 -14.39 -43.55 13.52
CA THR A 297 -15.33 -43.39 12.39
C THR A 297 -14.85 -43.99 11.06
N GLY A 298 -13.56 -44.33 10.92
CA GLY A 298 -13.04 -44.95 9.70
C GLY A 298 -11.51 -44.97 9.64
N GLN A 299 -10.93 -45.22 8.46
CA GLN A 299 -9.49 -45.05 8.18
C GLN A 299 -9.29 -44.02 7.06
N ALA A 300 -8.36 -43.08 7.24
CA ALA A 300 -7.89 -42.18 6.20
C ALA A 300 -6.42 -42.47 5.89
N CYS A 301 -6.13 -42.71 4.61
CA CYS A 301 -4.77 -42.87 4.11
C CYS A 301 -4.33 -41.57 3.44
N LEU A 302 -3.28 -40.93 3.97
CA LEU A 302 -2.66 -39.77 3.33
C LEU A 302 -1.66 -40.25 2.27
N ASN A 303 -1.82 -39.79 1.03
CA ASN A 303 -0.82 -39.95 -0.02
C ASN A 303 0.16 -38.76 0.02
N TYR A 304 1.44 -39.01 0.25
CA TYR A 304 2.47 -37.96 0.37
C TYR A 304 2.73 -37.13 -0.91
N HIS A 305 2.11 -37.48 -2.05
CA HIS A 305 2.33 -36.82 -3.34
C HIS A 305 1.73 -35.41 -3.47
N GLU A 306 0.90 -34.95 -2.55
CA GLU A 306 0.29 -33.60 -2.64
C GLU A 306 1.22 -32.44 -2.22
N TRP A 307 2.40 -32.73 -1.65
CA TRP A 307 3.24 -31.70 -1.02
C TRP A 307 4.27 -31.07 -1.96
N GLY A 308 4.34 -31.52 -3.22
CA GLY A 308 5.31 -31.02 -4.21
C GLY A 308 6.71 -31.64 -4.07
N ASP A 309 7.62 -31.29 -4.97
CA ASP A 309 8.99 -31.79 -4.98
C ASP A 309 9.76 -31.31 -3.72
N GLN A 310 10.60 -32.18 -3.16
CA GLN A 310 11.50 -31.78 -2.08
C GLN A 310 12.52 -30.76 -2.57
N CYS A 311 12.73 -29.71 -1.79
CA CYS A 311 13.66 -28.64 -2.06
C CYS A 311 14.65 -28.45 -0.91
N SER A 312 15.84 -27.97 -1.23
CA SER A 312 16.90 -27.71 -0.25
C SER A 312 17.73 -26.51 -0.71
N GLU A 313 18.71 -26.07 0.08
CA GLU A 313 19.62 -25.00 -0.37
C GLU A 313 20.41 -25.37 -1.64
N LEU A 314 20.52 -26.66 -1.93
CA LEU A 314 21.20 -27.19 -3.12
C LEU A 314 20.23 -27.51 -4.26
N VAL A 315 18.93 -27.64 -3.98
CA VAL A 315 17.90 -28.06 -4.92
C VAL A 315 16.78 -27.02 -4.92
N SER A 316 16.78 -26.17 -5.94
CA SER A 316 15.75 -25.14 -6.15
C SER A 316 14.45 -25.73 -6.68
N CYS A 317 13.33 -25.08 -6.38
CA CYS A 317 12.03 -25.41 -6.96
C CYS A 317 11.95 -25.07 -8.45
N SER A 318 10.92 -25.61 -9.09
CA SER A 318 10.62 -25.33 -10.49
C SER A 318 10.06 -23.90 -10.67
N GLU A 319 10.04 -23.38 -11.90
CA GLU A 319 9.63 -22.00 -12.17
C GLU A 319 8.15 -21.78 -11.79
N GLY A 320 7.87 -20.79 -10.95
CA GLY A 320 6.52 -20.54 -10.40
C GLY A 320 6.25 -21.23 -9.06
N GLU A 321 7.26 -21.84 -8.46
CA GLU A 321 7.22 -22.40 -7.11
C GLU A 321 8.32 -21.80 -6.23
N PHE A 322 8.14 -21.84 -4.92
CA PHE A 322 9.17 -21.46 -3.96
C PHE A 322 9.32 -22.53 -2.88
N CYS A 323 10.50 -22.60 -2.28
CA CYS A 323 10.79 -23.54 -1.20
C CYS A 323 10.58 -22.86 0.17
N PRO A 324 9.46 -23.12 0.86
CA PRO A 324 9.36 -22.84 2.27
C PRO A 324 10.31 -23.75 3.05
N PHE A 325 11.50 -23.25 3.38
CA PHE A 325 12.40 -23.90 4.33
C PHE A 325 11.73 -23.91 5.72
N ASP A 326 10.99 -24.97 6.02
CA ASP A 326 10.46 -25.18 7.37
C ASP A 326 11.62 -25.55 8.29
N LYS A 327 11.70 -24.84 9.43
CA LYS A 327 12.78 -25.04 10.40
C LYS A 327 12.60 -26.37 11.11
N GLN A 328 13.18 -27.44 10.58
CA GLN A 328 13.66 -28.53 11.42
C GLN A 328 15.19 -28.52 11.39
N VAL A 329 15.78 -27.94 12.44
CA VAL A 329 17.19 -28.15 12.75
C VAL A 329 17.26 -29.40 13.59
N VAL A 330 17.31 -30.55 12.92
CA VAL A 330 17.76 -31.79 13.57
C VAL A 330 19.23 -31.95 13.17
N ASP A 331 20.13 -31.80 14.14
CA ASP A 331 21.56 -32.14 14.03
C ASP A 331 22.37 -31.58 12.85
N SER A 332 22.31 -30.25 12.61
CA SER A 332 23.26 -29.52 11.75
C SER A 332 23.29 -29.91 10.26
N GLU A 333 22.42 -30.80 9.79
CA GLU A 333 22.40 -31.27 8.41
C GLU A 333 21.09 -30.89 7.70
N TYR A 334 21.22 -29.96 6.75
CA TYR A 334 20.27 -29.58 5.68
C TYR A 334 18.82 -29.25 6.08
N VAL A 335 18.43 -28.00 5.82
CA VAL A 335 17.02 -27.61 5.85
C VAL A 335 16.35 -28.09 4.56
N ILE A 336 15.55 -29.16 4.67
CA ILE A 336 14.72 -29.67 3.58
C ILE A 336 13.33 -29.04 3.71
N GLY A 337 12.81 -28.51 2.60
CA GLY A 337 11.44 -28.05 2.46
C GLY A 337 10.74 -28.77 1.32
N TYR A 338 9.51 -28.37 1.02
CA TYR A 338 8.77 -28.85 -0.15
C TYR A 338 8.32 -27.67 -0.99
N CYS A 339 8.47 -27.79 -2.32
CA CYS A 339 8.09 -26.76 -3.26
C CYS A 339 6.60 -26.47 -3.18
N ARG A 340 6.27 -25.19 -3.00
CA ARG A 340 4.89 -24.70 -3.02
C ARG A 340 4.70 -23.76 -4.20
N PRO A 341 3.54 -23.77 -4.85
CA PRO A 341 3.22 -22.80 -5.89
C PRO A 341 3.30 -21.39 -5.32
N CYS A 342 3.75 -20.45 -6.16
CA CYS A 342 3.80 -19.05 -5.80
C CYS A 342 2.42 -18.54 -5.39
N PRO A 343 2.33 -17.80 -4.27
CA PRO A 343 1.05 -17.32 -3.76
C PRO A 343 0.41 -16.36 -4.77
N VAL A 344 -0.89 -16.52 -4.98
CA VAL A 344 -1.70 -15.66 -5.83
C VAL A 344 -2.85 -15.05 -5.04
N ASP A 345 -3.25 -13.83 -5.40
CA ASP A 345 -4.42 -13.16 -4.86
C ASP A 345 -5.73 -13.78 -5.40
N GLU A 346 -6.88 -13.31 -4.91
CA GLU A 346 -8.20 -13.77 -5.36
C GLU A 346 -8.41 -13.61 -6.88
N ASP A 347 -7.64 -12.72 -7.53
CA ASP A 347 -7.68 -12.47 -8.97
C ASP A 347 -6.65 -13.32 -9.75
N GLY A 348 -5.89 -14.20 -9.08
CA GLY A 348 -4.87 -15.05 -9.68
C GLY A 348 -3.55 -14.33 -10.00
N ASN A 349 -3.35 -13.09 -9.53
CA ASN A 349 -2.08 -12.37 -9.69
C ASN A 349 -1.13 -12.72 -8.53
N PRO A 350 0.20 -12.65 -8.71
CA PRO A 350 1.14 -12.90 -7.63
C PRO A 350 0.83 -12.04 -6.40
N ASP A 351 0.64 -12.66 -5.23
CA ASP A 351 0.48 -11.95 -3.95
C ASP A 351 1.81 -11.88 -3.21
N PRO A 352 2.58 -10.78 -3.38
CA PRO A 352 3.86 -10.64 -2.71
C PRO A 352 3.73 -10.57 -1.20
N LEU A 353 2.57 -10.19 -0.63
CA LEU A 353 2.41 -10.07 0.83
C LEU A 353 2.53 -11.41 1.52
N TYR A 354 2.07 -12.49 0.88
CA TYR A 354 2.17 -13.84 1.39
C TYR A 354 3.61 -14.32 1.56
N CYS A 355 4.55 -13.81 0.74
CA CYS A 355 5.97 -14.10 0.92
C CYS A 355 6.55 -13.52 2.21
N TYR A 356 5.93 -12.46 2.76
CA TYR A 356 6.43 -11.75 3.95
C TYR A 356 5.65 -12.07 5.22
N PHE A 357 4.34 -12.31 5.08
CA PHE A 357 3.42 -12.49 6.20
C PHE A 357 2.69 -13.83 6.08
N ASP A 358 2.43 -14.45 7.22
CA ASP A 358 1.57 -15.63 7.31
C ASP A 358 0.08 -15.25 7.21
N THR A 359 -0.71 -16.03 6.47
CA THR A 359 -2.11 -15.73 6.10
C THR A 359 -3.05 -15.58 7.29
N GLU A 360 -2.79 -16.28 8.38
CA GLU A 360 -3.77 -16.41 9.48
C GLU A 360 -3.38 -15.63 10.75
N GLY A 361 -2.18 -15.08 10.82
CA GLY A 361 -1.69 -14.38 12.01
C GLY A 361 -0.85 -13.13 11.76
N GLY A 362 -0.54 -12.84 10.49
CA GLY A 362 0.34 -11.73 10.12
C GLY A 362 1.72 -11.81 10.81
N ASN A 363 2.16 -13.01 11.17
CA ASN A 363 3.50 -13.27 11.66
C ASN A 363 4.48 -13.10 10.49
N ILE A 364 5.64 -12.50 10.77
CA ILE A 364 6.68 -12.28 9.77
C ILE A 364 7.40 -13.59 9.49
N ARG A 365 7.44 -13.99 8.22
CA ARG A 365 8.23 -15.14 7.75
C ARG A 365 9.73 -14.86 7.94
N ASN A 366 10.53 -15.92 8.13
CA ASN A 366 11.99 -15.80 8.24
C ASN A 366 12.56 -15.06 7.02
N ALA A 367 13.55 -14.19 7.22
CA ALA A 367 14.16 -13.41 6.14
C ALA A 367 14.68 -14.24 4.97
N LYS A 368 15.24 -15.43 5.25
CA LYS A 368 15.68 -16.36 4.20
C LYS A 368 14.50 -16.91 3.38
N LEU A 369 13.37 -17.16 4.06
CA LEU A 369 12.13 -17.64 3.45
C LEU A 369 11.53 -16.58 2.52
N ALA A 370 11.42 -15.35 3.04
CA ALA A 370 10.88 -14.23 2.31
C ALA A 370 11.77 -13.89 1.10
N ALA A 371 13.09 -13.90 1.25
CA ALA A 371 14.02 -13.70 0.14
C ALA A 371 13.85 -14.74 -0.96
N ASN A 372 13.78 -16.03 -0.60
CA ASN A 372 13.61 -17.12 -1.57
C ASN A 372 12.26 -17.04 -2.31
N CYS A 373 11.17 -16.75 -1.57
CA CYS A 373 9.84 -16.56 -2.16
C CYS A 373 9.83 -15.37 -3.14
N VAL A 374 10.41 -14.24 -2.75
CA VAL A 374 10.48 -13.03 -3.58
C VAL A 374 11.30 -13.25 -4.84
N GLU A 375 12.43 -13.94 -4.72
CA GLU A 375 13.31 -14.24 -5.86
C GLU A 375 12.66 -15.25 -6.81
N SER A 376 12.14 -16.37 -6.28
CA SER A 376 11.57 -17.45 -7.10
C SER A 376 10.24 -17.04 -7.76
N CYS A 377 9.40 -16.29 -7.04
CA CYS A 377 8.11 -15.84 -7.55
C CYS A 377 8.17 -14.50 -8.29
N ASN A 378 9.36 -13.90 -8.42
CA ASN A 378 9.55 -12.54 -8.94
C ASN A 378 8.56 -11.53 -8.29
N ALA A 379 8.29 -11.72 -7.00
CA ALA A 379 7.23 -11.03 -6.29
C ALA A 379 7.70 -9.62 -5.92
N GLN A 380 7.30 -8.62 -6.70
CA GLN A 380 7.59 -7.22 -6.38
C GLN A 380 6.51 -6.67 -5.46
N ILE A 381 6.90 -6.11 -4.31
CA ILE A 381 5.96 -5.33 -3.48
C ILE A 381 5.56 -4.09 -4.27
N GLN A 382 4.42 -4.16 -4.93
CA GLN A 382 3.80 -2.98 -5.52
C GLN A 382 3.00 -2.25 -4.45
N TYR A 383 3.43 -1.03 -4.16
CA TYR A 383 2.75 -0.15 -3.23
C TYR A 383 1.50 0.45 -3.90
N LYS A 384 0.44 -0.34 -4.08
CA LYS A 384 -0.81 0.08 -4.76
C LYS A 384 -1.37 1.41 -4.24
N SER A 385 -1.15 1.73 -2.96
CA SER A 385 -1.71 2.91 -2.27
C SER A 385 -0.70 3.99 -1.88
N CYS A 386 0.60 3.82 -2.14
CA CYS A 386 1.60 4.76 -1.66
C CYS A 386 1.81 5.92 -2.63
N LYS A 387 1.10 7.03 -2.38
CA LYS A 387 1.22 8.26 -3.17
C LYS A 387 2.64 8.88 -3.18
N PHE A 388 3.46 8.55 -2.18
CA PHE A 388 4.81 9.10 -2.00
C PHE A 388 5.93 8.14 -2.42
N CYS A 389 5.58 6.94 -2.87
CA CYS A 389 6.56 5.97 -3.34
C CYS A 389 6.91 6.29 -4.79
N PRO A 390 8.20 6.18 -5.19
CA PRO A 390 8.55 6.26 -6.59
C PRO A 390 7.86 5.10 -7.35
N GLU A 391 7.50 5.33 -8.62
CA GLU A 391 6.82 4.33 -9.47
C GLU A 391 7.62 3.02 -9.58
N HIS A 392 8.93 3.08 -9.36
CA HIS A 392 9.82 1.94 -9.27
C HIS A 392 10.63 2.04 -7.97
N LEU A 393 10.22 1.28 -6.95
CA LEU A 393 11.12 0.97 -5.84
C LEU A 393 11.96 -0.23 -6.26
N ASP A 394 13.27 -0.12 -6.07
CA ASP A 394 14.15 -1.26 -6.28
C ASP A 394 13.67 -2.45 -5.42
N PRO A 395 13.70 -3.69 -5.94
CA PRO A 395 13.42 -4.88 -5.16
C PRO A 395 14.18 -4.84 -3.84
N ILE A 396 13.53 -5.26 -2.74
CA ILE A 396 14.18 -5.28 -1.43
C ILE A 396 15.42 -6.17 -1.54
N ARG A 397 16.60 -5.55 -1.50
CA ARG A 397 17.87 -6.28 -1.44
C ARG A 397 18.09 -6.72 0.00
N PHE A 398 18.02 -8.02 0.21
CA PHE A 398 18.35 -8.65 1.47
C PHE A 398 19.86 -8.86 1.59
N GLY A 399 20.35 -8.83 2.83
CA GLY A 399 21.75 -9.04 3.17
C GLY A 399 22.46 -7.73 3.48
N VAL A 400 22.88 -7.60 4.73
CA VAL A 400 23.75 -6.52 5.18
C VAL A 400 25.03 -7.16 5.72
N VAL A 401 26.18 -6.68 5.24
CA VAL A 401 27.49 -7.20 5.65
C VAL A 401 27.77 -6.89 7.13
N ASP A 402 27.38 -5.69 7.58
CA ASP A 402 27.52 -5.24 8.96
C ASP A 402 26.14 -5.08 9.62
N LYS A 403 25.96 -5.69 10.80
CA LYS A 403 24.72 -5.53 11.59
C LYS A 403 24.44 -4.07 11.97
N ALA A 404 25.48 -3.22 12.07
CA ALA A 404 25.32 -1.78 12.31
C ALA A 404 24.70 -1.02 11.13
N ASP A 405 24.74 -1.60 9.93
CA ASP A 405 24.13 -1.05 8.71
C ASP A 405 22.69 -1.58 8.50
N LYS A 406 22.16 -2.36 9.43
CA LYS A 406 20.78 -2.85 9.38
C LYS A 406 19.78 -1.73 9.62
N CYS A 407 18.74 -1.69 8.80
CA CYS A 407 17.63 -0.78 8.94
C CYS A 407 16.87 -1.07 10.24
N SER A 408 16.64 -0.04 11.04
CA SER A 408 15.71 -0.10 12.16
C SER A 408 14.55 0.86 11.89
N PHE A 409 13.32 0.33 11.90
CA PHE A 409 12.12 1.14 11.71
C PHE A 409 11.94 2.15 12.85
N CYS A 410 12.11 1.66 14.09
CA CYS A 410 12.19 2.46 15.31
C CYS A 410 13.58 2.29 15.96
N PRO A 411 14.48 3.28 15.84
CA PRO A 411 15.89 3.18 16.28
C PRO A 411 16.11 2.66 17.71
N ASN A 412 15.19 2.95 18.62
CA ASN A 412 15.26 2.54 20.03
C ASN A 412 14.37 1.34 20.38
N HIS A 413 13.77 0.67 19.37
CA HIS A 413 12.78 -0.40 19.54
C HIS A 413 11.53 0.01 20.36
N ASP A 414 11.34 1.31 20.62
CA ASP A 414 10.21 1.85 21.40
C ASP A 414 9.03 2.19 20.47
N VAL A 415 8.17 1.19 20.24
CA VAL A 415 6.92 1.33 19.50
C VAL A 415 5.82 1.77 20.47
N ARG A 416 5.57 3.08 20.53
CA ARG A 416 4.60 3.66 21.46
C ARG A 416 3.15 3.25 21.19
N TYR A 417 2.81 3.00 19.93
CA TYR A 417 1.45 2.66 19.50
C TYR A 417 1.44 1.38 18.62
N PRO A 418 1.64 0.19 19.22
CA PRO A 418 1.85 -1.05 18.47
C PRO A 418 0.66 -1.49 17.61
N GLN A 419 -0.56 -1.09 17.99
CA GLN A 419 -1.81 -1.50 17.31
C GLN A 419 -2.22 -0.60 16.15
N ARG A 420 -1.49 0.49 15.88
CA ARG A 420 -1.84 1.39 14.76
C ARG A 420 -1.44 0.76 13.44
N LEU A 421 -2.24 1.01 12.41
CA LEU A 421 -2.05 0.46 11.08
C LEU A 421 -1.15 1.39 10.25
N VAL A 422 -0.20 0.81 9.53
CA VAL A 422 0.74 1.51 8.65
C VAL A 422 0.37 1.15 7.20
N PRO A 423 -0.09 2.11 6.38
CA PRO A 423 -0.63 1.85 5.04
C PRO A 423 0.44 1.50 3.99
N LEU A 424 1.68 1.22 4.42
CA LEU A 424 2.80 0.94 3.55
C LEU A 424 2.64 -0.42 2.84
N PHE A 425 2.05 -1.42 3.48
CA PHE A 425 1.91 -2.77 2.93
C PHE A 425 0.44 -3.21 2.84
N GLY A 426 -0.48 -2.24 2.70
CA GLY A 426 -1.93 -2.46 2.75
C GLY A 426 -2.56 -2.05 4.08
N ASP A 427 -3.87 -2.30 4.21
CA ASP A 427 -4.68 -1.72 5.28
C ASP A 427 -4.53 -2.45 6.63
N ASN A 428 -3.85 -3.61 6.68
CA ASN A 428 -3.88 -4.52 7.83
C ASN A 428 -2.54 -4.69 8.56
N ILE A 429 -1.51 -3.90 8.24
CA ILE A 429 -0.19 -4.05 8.88
C ILE A 429 -0.08 -3.14 10.08
N SER A 430 -0.02 -3.72 11.26
CA SER A 430 0.18 -2.99 12.51
C SER A 430 1.64 -2.56 12.72
N CYS A 431 1.84 -1.58 13.58
CA CYS A 431 3.17 -1.08 13.93
C CYS A 431 4.10 -2.14 14.53
N TRP A 432 3.57 -3.13 15.27
CA TRP A 432 4.40 -4.23 15.80
C TRP A 432 4.89 -5.16 14.68
N GLN A 433 4.04 -5.46 13.70
CA GLN A 433 4.41 -6.26 12.52
C GLN A 433 5.43 -5.52 11.68
N MET A 434 5.26 -4.21 11.51
CA MET A 434 6.22 -3.37 10.79
C MET A 434 7.59 -3.37 11.48
N GLN A 435 7.61 -3.20 12.81
CA GLN A 435 8.86 -3.24 13.57
C GLN A 435 9.52 -4.61 13.48
N GLY A 436 8.77 -5.70 13.71
CA GLY A 436 9.28 -7.07 13.61
C GLY A 436 9.78 -7.39 12.20
N PHE A 437 9.14 -6.85 11.16
CA PHE A 437 9.60 -7.00 9.78
C PHE A 437 11.02 -6.44 9.61
N TYR A 438 11.27 -5.18 10.00
CA TYR A 438 12.60 -4.59 9.87
C TYR A 438 13.64 -5.17 10.85
N GLU A 439 13.21 -5.69 12.00
CA GLU A 439 14.10 -6.39 12.94
C GLU A 439 14.54 -7.76 12.43
N ASN A 440 13.66 -8.49 11.75
CA ASN A 440 13.96 -9.83 11.23
C ASN A 440 14.64 -9.77 9.86
N MET A 441 14.32 -8.76 9.04
CA MET A 441 14.86 -8.62 7.69
C MET A 441 16.19 -7.88 7.67
N ASP A 442 17.23 -8.46 7.07
CA ASP A 442 18.52 -7.81 6.87
C ASP A 442 18.45 -6.83 5.70
N ILE A 443 17.76 -5.71 5.91
CA ILE A 443 17.60 -4.61 4.97
C ILE A 443 18.64 -3.53 5.29
N SER A 444 19.39 -3.06 4.29
CA SER A 444 20.35 -1.97 4.49
C SER A 444 19.63 -0.68 4.90
N LYS A 445 20.20 0.06 5.88
CA LYS A 445 19.74 1.38 6.32
C LYS A 445 19.69 2.41 5.18
N ASP A 446 20.55 2.25 4.18
CA ASP A 446 20.66 3.16 3.03
C ASP A 446 19.69 2.79 1.90
N SER A 447 18.95 1.69 2.03
CA SER A 447 17.92 1.31 1.06
C SER A 447 16.77 2.32 1.05
N GLN A 448 16.22 2.57 -0.14
CA GLN A 448 15.05 3.46 -0.29
C GLN A 448 13.85 2.98 0.54
N ASN A 449 13.68 1.66 0.64
CA ASN A 449 12.64 1.02 1.45
C ASN A 449 12.80 1.34 2.95
N CYS A 450 14.02 1.35 3.47
CA CYS A 450 14.27 1.75 4.86
C CYS A 450 13.94 3.22 5.10
N ILE A 451 14.44 4.12 4.23
CA ILE A 451 14.22 5.57 4.35
C ILE A 451 12.72 5.89 4.29
N LEU A 452 11.99 5.23 3.38
CA LEU A 452 10.56 5.37 3.23
C LEU A 452 9.81 4.86 4.47
N ALA A 453 10.14 3.68 5.00
CA ALA A 453 9.49 3.17 6.20
C ALA A 453 9.78 4.04 7.43
N GLN A 454 11.02 4.47 7.61
CA GLN A 454 11.37 5.42 8.68
C GLN A 454 10.62 6.75 8.55
N SER A 455 10.21 7.16 7.35
CA SER A 455 9.37 8.35 7.16
C SER A 455 7.94 8.20 7.70
N MET A 456 7.48 6.96 7.87
CA MET A 456 6.14 6.61 8.38
C MET A 456 6.16 6.20 9.86
N ASN A 457 7.34 6.09 10.50
CA ASN A 457 7.45 5.63 11.89
C ASN A 457 6.75 6.55 12.92
N PHE A 458 6.41 7.79 12.52
CA PHE A 458 5.63 8.70 13.35
C PHE A 458 4.23 8.17 13.65
N ILE A 459 3.66 7.34 12.77
CA ILE A 459 2.38 6.66 12.98
C ILE A 459 2.44 5.83 14.25
N CYS A 460 3.54 5.10 14.41
CA CYS A 460 3.84 4.20 15.53
C CYS A 460 4.34 4.92 16.78
N GLY A 461 4.57 6.23 16.70
CA GLY A 461 5.02 7.08 17.80
C GLY A 461 6.50 6.90 18.16
N CYS A 462 7.30 6.40 17.21
CA CYS A 462 8.73 6.18 17.40
C CYS A 462 9.54 7.49 17.35
N GLU A 463 10.69 7.48 18.00
CA GLU A 463 11.67 8.57 17.89
C GLU A 463 12.40 8.46 16.54
N GLY A 464 12.24 9.45 15.67
CA GLY A 464 12.75 9.39 14.30
C GLY A 464 12.71 10.73 13.59
N THR A 465 12.91 10.74 12.27
CA THR A 465 12.80 11.94 11.43
C THR A 465 11.43 12.60 11.55
N GLY A 466 10.38 11.82 11.85
CA GLY A 466 9.03 12.29 12.04
C GLY A 466 8.38 12.76 10.73
N TYR A 467 7.09 13.09 10.79
CA TYR A 467 6.38 13.60 9.62
C TYR A 467 7.04 14.89 9.11
N ALA A 468 7.56 14.86 7.88
CA ALA A 468 8.24 15.98 7.24
C ALA A 468 9.43 16.55 8.04
N GLY A 469 10.22 15.68 8.68
CA GLY A 469 11.39 16.09 9.47
C GLY A 469 11.04 16.68 10.85
N ALA A 470 9.77 16.61 11.26
CA ALA A 470 9.27 17.11 12.52
C ALA A 470 9.46 16.10 13.66
N GLN A 471 10.72 15.91 14.09
CA GLN A 471 11.12 14.94 15.11
C GLN A 471 10.48 15.17 16.50
N THR A 472 10.09 16.41 16.82
CA THR A 472 9.54 16.76 18.13
C THR A 472 8.09 17.20 18.01
N LYS A 473 7.30 16.98 19.09
CA LYS A 473 5.91 17.49 19.17
C LYS A 473 5.81 18.98 18.90
N ALA A 474 6.81 19.77 19.33
CA ALA A 474 6.86 21.21 19.07
C ALA A 474 7.05 21.54 17.58
N LYS A 475 7.94 20.80 16.88
CA LYS A 475 8.11 20.92 15.42
C LYS A 475 6.85 20.50 14.67
N ALA A 476 6.22 19.40 15.06
CA ALA A 476 4.97 18.94 14.45
C ALA A 476 3.83 19.95 14.65
N ALA A 477 3.74 20.52 15.86
CA ALA A 477 2.81 21.59 16.16
C ALA A 477 3.11 22.85 15.34
N ALA A 478 4.37 23.26 15.19
CA ALA A 478 4.74 24.40 14.37
C ALA A 478 4.40 24.18 12.88
N LEU A 479 4.64 22.97 12.35
CA LEU A 479 4.27 22.62 10.98
C LEU A 479 2.76 22.68 10.75
N ALA A 480 1.96 22.29 11.75
CA ALA A 480 0.50 22.38 11.67
C ALA A 480 -0.02 23.80 11.88
N TRP A 481 0.49 24.56 12.85
CA TRP A 481 -0.07 25.85 13.27
C TRP A 481 0.47 27.06 12.51
N LEU A 482 1.74 27.05 12.10
CA LEU A 482 2.34 28.21 11.46
C LEU A 482 1.67 28.52 10.10
N PRO A 483 1.43 27.55 9.19
CA PRO A 483 0.67 27.83 7.98
C PRO A 483 -0.77 28.26 8.27
N ARG A 484 -1.42 27.74 9.34
CA ARG A 484 -2.75 28.21 9.75
C ARG A 484 -2.74 29.69 10.11
N LEU A 485 -1.80 30.10 10.96
CA LEU A 485 -1.67 31.48 11.41
C LEU A 485 -1.38 32.42 10.23
N MET A 486 -0.53 32.00 9.29
CA MET A 486 -0.22 32.79 8.09
C MET A 486 -1.41 32.89 7.14
N ALA A 487 -2.18 31.81 6.98
CA ALA A 487 -3.39 31.81 6.17
C ALA A 487 -4.53 32.64 6.79
N ILE A 488 -4.67 32.60 8.11
CA ILE A 488 -5.56 33.47 8.88
C ILE A 488 -5.11 34.93 8.73
N LEU A 489 -3.81 35.23 8.85
CA LEU A 489 -3.28 36.59 8.67
C LEU A 489 -3.57 37.14 7.26
N SER A 490 -3.56 36.26 6.25
CA SER A 490 -3.89 36.60 4.86
C SER A 490 -5.38 36.90 4.65
N THR A 491 -6.28 36.22 5.38
CA THR A 491 -7.74 36.26 5.18
C THR A 491 -8.50 37.14 6.17
N LEU A 492 -8.18 37.02 7.46
CA LEU A 492 -8.96 37.47 8.61
C LEU A 492 -8.13 38.36 9.53
N LEU A 493 -8.43 39.65 9.51
CA LEU A 493 -8.40 40.44 10.74
C LEU A 493 -9.78 41.08 10.93
N ASN A 494 -10.53 40.43 11.81
CA ASN A 494 -11.87 40.79 12.22
C ASN A 494 -11.90 42.25 12.70
N ARG A 495 -12.99 42.99 12.41
CA ARG A 495 -13.17 44.40 12.80
C ARG A 495 -12.97 44.68 14.30
N ARG A 496 -12.95 43.65 15.17
CA ARG A 496 -12.77 43.74 16.63
C ARG A 496 -11.30 43.78 17.09
N VAL A 497 -10.31 43.43 16.27
CA VAL A 497 -8.86 43.61 16.60
C VAL A 497 -8.39 45.05 16.35
N ARG A 498 -9.35 45.96 16.14
CA ARG A 498 -9.10 47.41 16.07
C ARG A 498 -8.61 47.99 17.41
N PHE A 499 -8.79 47.28 18.52
CA PHE A 499 -8.52 47.79 19.87
C PHE A 499 -7.05 47.62 20.33
N VAL A 500 -6.38 46.53 19.96
CA VAL A 500 -4.99 46.26 20.38
C VAL A 500 -3.97 47.01 19.50
N LEU A 501 -4.23 47.11 18.19
CA LEU A 501 -3.32 47.79 17.24
C LEU A 501 -3.41 49.33 17.28
N LYS A 502 -4.44 49.89 17.93
CA LYS A 502 -4.57 51.34 18.13
C LYS A 502 -3.46 51.90 19.04
N TYR A 503 -2.92 51.08 19.94
CA TYR A 503 -1.85 51.47 20.87
C TYR A 503 -0.45 51.58 20.20
N ILE A 504 -0.26 50.99 19.02
CA ILE A 504 1.04 51.01 18.29
C ILE A 504 1.08 52.13 17.22
N GLY A 505 0.05 52.98 17.13
CA GLY A 505 0.01 54.08 16.15
C GLY A 505 -0.22 53.63 14.69
N PHE A 506 -0.43 52.33 14.45
CA PHE A 506 -0.77 51.77 13.14
C PHE A 506 -2.29 51.88 12.92
N ASN A 507 -2.76 53.09 12.59
CA ASN A 507 -4.19 53.42 12.44
C ASN A 507 -4.87 52.85 11.16
N ARG A 508 -4.29 51.86 10.47
CA ARG A 508 -4.93 51.24 9.31
C ARG A 508 -4.87 49.72 9.36
N ASP A 509 -6.06 49.13 9.25
CA ASP A 509 -6.32 47.69 9.16
C ASP A 509 -5.37 47.05 8.12
N PHE A 510 -4.45 46.22 8.60
CA PHE A 510 -3.66 45.35 7.73
C PHE A 510 -4.57 44.20 7.31
N GLN A 511 -5.17 44.33 6.13
CA GLN A 511 -6.07 43.34 5.54
C GLN A 511 -5.37 42.89 4.26
N GLY A 512 -5.06 41.60 4.11
CA GLY A 512 -4.41 41.05 2.93
C GLY A 512 -5.29 41.16 1.67
N SER A 513 -5.64 40.03 1.08
CA SER A 513 -6.45 40.00 -0.16
C SER A 513 -7.84 40.61 0.01
N SER A 514 -8.43 40.54 1.20
CA SER A 514 -9.74 41.14 1.53
C SER A 514 -9.75 42.67 1.32
N PHE A 515 -8.64 43.37 1.60
CA PHE A 515 -8.54 44.82 1.38
C PHE A 515 -8.53 45.17 -0.09
N ILE A 516 -7.72 44.45 -0.88
CA ILE A 516 -7.62 44.66 -2.31
C ILE A 516 -9.00 44.46 -2.93
N LEU A 517 -9.69 43.37 -2.56
CA LEU A 517 -11.04 43.09 -3.01
C LEU A 517 -12.02 44.21 -2.64
N CYS A 518 -12.06 44.65 -1.37
CA CYS A 518 -12.94 45.74 -0.94
C CYS A 518 -12.60 47.07 -1.63
N ASP A 519 -11.33 47.45 -1.74
CA ASP A 519 -10.92 48.74 -2.31
C ASP A 519 -11.13 48.81 -3.82
N THR A 520 -10.87 47.71 -4.54
CA THR A 520 -11.09 47.62 -6.00
C THR A 520 -12.58 47.59 -6.34
N THR A 521 -13.41 47.00 -5.49
CA THR A 521 -14.87 46.91 -5.68
C THR A 521 -15.64 48.15 -5.21
N LYS A 522 -15.06 48.97 -4.31
CA LYS A 522 -15.76 50.10 -3.67
C LYS A 522 -16.35 51.13 -4.63
N THR A 523 -15.69 51.49 -5.73
CA THR A 523 -16.18 52.53 -6.66
C THR A 523 -16.33 51.99 -8.08
N ARG A 524 -17.37 52.44 -8.79
CA ARG A 524 -17.63 52.05 -10.19
C ARG A 524 -16.44 52.37 -11.10
N GLN A 525 -15.77 53.49 -10.88
CA GLN A 525 -14.57 53.88 -11.65
C GLN A 525 -13.38 52.94 -11.40
N LYS A 526 -13.16 52.48 -10.16
CA LYS A 526 -12.11 51.50 -9.87
C LYS A 526 -12.45 50.14 -10.46
N ARG A 527 -13.71 49.69 -10.33
CA ARG A 527 -14.22 48.43 -10.92
C ARG A 527 -14.10 48.40 -12.44
N GLY A 528 -14.13 49.55 -13.11
CA GLY A 528 -13.99 49.64 -14.55
C GLY A 528 -12.57 49.43 -15.08
N LYS A 529 -11.54 49.48 -14.23
CA LYS A 529 -10.14 49.27 -14.66
C LYS A 529 -9.82 47.79 -14.72
N MET A 530 -9.25 47.35 -15.83
CA MET A 530 -8.93 45.94 -16.07
C MET A 530 -7.98 45.37 -15.01
N LEU A 531 -6.90 46.09 -14.66
CA LEU A 531 -5.98 45.69 -13.60
C LEU A 531 -6.68 45.45 -12.25
N ASN A 532 -7.63 46.32 -11.88
CA ASN A 532 -8.37 46.17 -10.63
C ASN A 532 -9.30 44.96 -10.66
N GLN A 533 -9.87 44.60 -11.81
CA GLN A 533 -10.68 43.39 -11.97
C GLN A 533 -9.80 42.13 -11.82
N MET A 534 -8.60 42.14 -12.39
CA MET A 534 -7.65 41.04 -12.24
C MET A 534 -7.19 40.89 -10.79
N LEU A 535 -6.83 41.99 -10.14
CA LEU A 535 -6.48 42.00 -8.71
C LEU A 535 -7.65 41.53 -7.82
N ALA A 536 -8.88 41.95 -8.10
CA ALA A 536 -10.04 41.47 -7.37
C ALA A 536 -10.22 39.95 -7.52
N THR A 537 -10.05 39.43 -8.74
CA THR A 537 -10.18 38.00 -9.03
C THR A 537 -9.06 37.19 -8.37
N LEU A 538 -7.81 37.66 -8.48
CA LEU A 538 -6.64 37.14 -7.78
C LEU A 538 -6.91 37.04 -6.27
N SER A 539 -7.42 38.12 -5.67
CA SER A 539 -7.74 38.17 -4.25
C SER A 539 -8.85 37.19 -3.84
N VAL A 540 -9.85 36.93 -4.69
CA VAL A 540 -10.88 35.93 -4.41
C VAL A 540 -10.26 34.53 -4.32
N PHE A 541 -9.43 34.15 -5.30
CA PHE A 541 -8.76 32.84 -5.29
C PHE A 541 -7.73 32.72 -4.15
N ASP A 542 -6.98 33.78 -3.84
CA ASP A 542 -6.08 33.82 -2.68
C ASP A 542 -6.84 33.59 -1.36
N ILE A 543 -8.04 34.19 -1.21
CA ILE A 543 -8.88 34.02 -0.01
C ILE A 543 -9.38 32.58 0.10
N LEU A 544 -9.90 32.00 -1.00
CA LEU A 544 -10.39 30.61 -1.01
C LEU A 544 -9.26 29.62 -0.69
N GLY A 545 -8.10 29.77 -1.33
CA GLY A 545 -6.93 28.94 -1.05
C GLY A 545 -6.46 29.09 0.40
N SER A 546 -6.39 30.33 0.90
CA SER A 546 -5.97 30.60 2.28
C SER A 546 -6.96 30.07 3.31
N ILE A 547 -8.28 30.06 3.05
CA ILE A 547 -9.24 29.39 3.94
C ILE A 547 -8.94 27.89 4.02
N ALA A 548 -8.63 27.24 2.90
CA ALA A 548 -8.27 25.82 2.89
C ALA A 548 -6.95 25.55 3.63
N TYR A 549 -5.93 26.38 3.41
CA TYR A 549 -4.68 26.33 4.17
C TYR A 549 -4.86 26.65 5.66
N ALA A 550 -5.86 27.43 6.05
CA ALA A 550 -6.14 27.73 7.46
C ALA A 550 -6.59 26.50 8.26
N PHE A 551 -7.02 25.43 7.59
CA PHE A 551 -7.32 24.16 8.23
C PHE A 551 -6.09 23.23 8.34
N THR A 552 -5.05 23.41 7.52
CA THR A 552 -3.85 22.54 7.41
C THR A 552 -4.16 21.05 7.57
N THR A 553 -3.65 20.37 8.59
CA THR A 553 -3.83 18.93 8.83
C THR A 553 -5.19 18.57 9.42
N LEU A 554 -6.05 19.54 9.77
CA LEU A 554 -7.34 19.27 10.43
C LEU A 554 -8.28 18.39 9.59
N PRO A 555 -8.45 18.63 8.27
CA PRO A 555 -9.36 17.86 7.42
C PRO A 555 -8.81 16.50 7.00
N THR A 556 -7.55 16.21 7.30
CA THR A 556 -6.91 14.91 7.05
C THR A 556 -7.56 13.82 7.93
N PRO A 557 -7.74 12.58 7.44
CA PRO A 557 -8.23 11.47 8.23
C PRO A 557 -7.53 11.31 9.58
N GLU A 558 -8.30 11.00 10.63
CA GLU A 558 -7.73 10.68 11.94
C GLU A 558 -6.85 9.41 11.89
N SER A 559 -7.17 8.48 10.99
CA SER A 559 -6.40 7.25 10.72
C SER A 559 -4.98 7.50 10.21
N ASP A 560 -4.66 8.69 9.69
CA ASP A 560 -3.31 9.00 9.20
C ASP A 560 -2.36 9.37 10.36
N TYR A 561 -2.90 9.55 11.58
CA TYR A 561 -2.16 9.89 12.81
C TYR A 561 -1.25 11.12 12.71
N ILE A 562 -1.51 12.02 11.76
CA ILE A 562 -0.78 13.28 11.60
C ILE A 562 -1.19 14.25 12.71
N TYR A 563 -0.24 15.06 13.19
CA TYR A 563 -0.53 16.01 14.27
C TYR A 563 -1.71 16.95 13.92
N GLY A 564 -2.76 16.87 14.72
CA GLY A 564 -3.95 17.70 14.59
C GLY A 564 -4.94 17.25 13.52
N SER A 565 -4.80 16.05 12.95
CA SER A 565 -5.82 15.45 12.08
C SER A 565 -7.03 15.00 12.88
N ARG A 566 -8.22 15.37 12.40
CA ARG A 566 -9.54 15.03 12.99
C ARG A 566 -10.62 14.89 11.91
N GLY A 567 -10.22 14.81 10.65
CA GLY A 567 -11.11 14.77 9.51
C GLY A 567 -11.36 13.35 9.04
N ASN A 568 -11.86 13.26 7.81
CA ASN A 568 -12.05 12.02 7.06
C ASN A 568 -11.62 12.24 5.60
N TYR A 569 -11.76 11.20 4.79
CA TYR A 569 -11.39 11.25 3.38
C TYR A 569 -12.13 12.37 2.63
N SER A 570 -13.43 12.54 2.85
CA SER A 570 -14.25 13.58 2.21
C SER A 570 -13.80 15.00 2.56
N THR A 571 -13.47 15.26 3.84
CA THR A 571 -12.96 16.59 4.25
C THR A 571 -11.57 16.87 3.70
N CYS A 572 -10.73 15.83 3.56
CA CYS A 572 -9.41 15.93 2.94
C CYS A 572 -9.52 16.26 1.43
N VAL A 573 -10.40 15.56 0.70
CA VAL A 573 -10.68 15.82 -0.72
C VAL A 573 -11.23 17.24 -0.91
N ALA A 574 -12.19 17.66 -0.09
CA ALA A 574 -12.73 19.01 -0.14
C ALA A 574 -11.65 20.07 0.10
N GLN A 575 -10.76 19.85 1.07
CA GLN A 575 -9.63 20.74 1.31
C GLN A 575 -8.69 20.80 0.10
N GLY A 576 -8.33 19.65 -0.48
CA GLY A 576 -7.50 19.56 -1.68
C GLY A 576 -8.07 20.36 -2.84
N PHE A 577 -9.39 20.26 -3.08
CA PHE A 577 -10.10 21.04 -4.10
C PHE A 577 -9.95 22.56 -3.89
N PHE A 578 -10.15 23.07 -2.68
CA PHE A 578 -9.99 24.51 -2.42
C PHE A 578 -8.54 24.98 -2.47
N ILE A 579 -7.58 24.13 -2.07
CA ILE A 579 -6.14 24.41 -2.27
C ILE A 579 -5.83 24.51 -3.77
N GLN A 580 -6.34 23.58 -4.58
CA GLN A 580 -6.18 23.60 -6.03
C GLN A 580 -6.79 24.87 -6.65
N ILE A 581 -7.99 25.26 -6.22
CA ILE A 581 -8.59 26.55 -6.62
C ILE A 581 -7.69 27.74 -6.25
N GLY A 582 -7.03 27.70 -5.09
CA GLY A 582 -6.06 28.71 -4.68
C GLY A 582 -4.89 28.85 -5.66
N THR A 583 -4.47 27.76 -6.32
CA THR A 583 -3.39 27.80 -7.33
C THR A 583 -3.76 28.61 -8.57
N ILE A 584 -5.05 28.87 -8.85
CA ILE A 584 -5.47 29.75 -9.95
C ILE A 584 -4.86 31.16 -9.80
N ALA A 585 -4.60 31.60 -8.56
CA ALA A 585 -3.96 32.86 -8.30
C ALA A 585 -2.51 32.93 -8.87
N CYS A 586 -1.79 31.80 -8.94
CA CYS A 586 -0.50 31.69 -9.64
C CYS A 586 -0.61 32.12 -11.10
N PHE A 587 -1.57 31.55 -11.84
CA PHE A 587 -1.76 31.81 -13.26
C PHE A 587 -2.29 33.22 -13.54
N LEU A 588 -3.07 33.78 -12.61
CA LEU A 588 -3.51 35.17 -12.68
C LEU A 588 -2.34 36.15 -12.51
N ASN A 589 -1.31 35.82 -11.73
CA ASN A 589 -0.08 36.64 -11.69
C ASN A 589 0.63 36.68 -13.04
N THR A 590 0.70 35.55 -13.75
CA THR A 590 1.22 35.52 -15.12
C THR A 590 0.38 36.39 -16.05
N SER A 591 -0.95 36.37 -15.89
CA SER A 591 -1.84 37.25 -16.65
C SER A 591 -1.62 38.74 -16.31
N ILE A 592 -1.31 39.06 -15.05
CA ILE A 592 -0.92 40.42 -14.64
C ILE A 592 0.41 40.83 -15.29
N ALA A 593 1.39 39.93 -15.40
CA ALA A 593 2.64 40.21 -16.12
C ALA A 593 2.38 40.49 -17.61
N VAL A 594 1.52 39.68 -18.26
CA VAL A 594 1.07 39.92 -19.64
C VAL A 594 0.31 41.24 -19.77
N TYR A 595 -0.51 41.59 -18.77
CA TYR A 595 -1.17 42.90 -18.72
C TYR A 595 -0.16 44.04 -18.74
N TYR A 596 0.90 43.96 -17.93
CA TYR A 596 1.96 44.98 -17.91
C TYR A 596 2.77 45.01 -19.20
N LEU A 597 3.04 43.86 -19.83
CA LEU A 597 3.67 43.81 -21.15
C LEU A 597 2.85 44.57 -22.19
N MET A 598 1.56 44.29 -22.29
CA MET A 598 0.67 44.97 -23.24
C MET A 598 0.53 46.47 -22.95
N SER A 599 0.49 46.85 -21.67
CA SER A 599 0.39 48.26 -21.27
C SER A 599 1.69 49.04 -21.52
N ILE A 600 2.85 48.48 -21.16
CA ILE A 600 4.16 49.17 -21.21
C ILE A 600 4.76 49.10 -22.61
N LYS A 601 4.89 47.89 -23.19
CA LYS A 601 5.58 47.67 -24.47
C LYS A 601 4.69 48.02 -25.66
N HIS A 602 3.42 47.60 -25.62
CA HIS A 602 2.50 47.82 -26.73
C HIS A 602 1.65 49.09 -26.59
N GLY A 603 1.72 49.79 -25.45
CA GLY A 603 0.97 51.03 -25.22
C GLY A 603 -0.55 50.84 -25.28
N TRP A 604 -1.06 49.64 -24.97
CA TRP A 604 -2.49 49.39 -25.01
C TRP A 604 -3.23 50.20 -23.94
N ASN A 605 -4.33 50.83 -24.35
CA ASN A 605 -5.24 51.52 -23.44
C ASN A 605 -6.22 50.53 -22.78
N ASP A 606 -6.86 50.96 -21.69
CA ASP A 606 -7.80 50.12 -20.93
C ASP A 606 -8.93 49.55 -21.80
N ASP A 607 -9.38 50.26 -22.84
CA ASP A 607 -10.50 49.81 -23.68
C ASP A 607 -10.10 48.68 -24.63
N ARG A 608 -8.90 48.72 -25.22
CA ARG A 608 -8.35 47.58 -25.97
C ARG A 608 -8.13 46.37 -25.07
N MET A 609 -7.69 46.59 -23.83
CA MET A 609 -7.53 45.51 -22.84
C MET A 609 -8.88 44.88 -22.48
N LYS A 610 -9.93 45.69 -22.29
CA LYS A 610 -11.30 45.19 -22.01
C LYS A 610 -11.84 44.33 -23.16
N ALA A 611 -11.54 44.66 -24.42
CA ALA A 611 -11.95 43.85 -25.56
C ALA A 611 -11.30 42.44 -25.56
N LYS A 612 -10.15 42.28 -24.89
CA LYS A 612 -9.46 40.99 -24.72
C LYS A 612 -9.59 40.42 -23.31
N ARG A 613 -10.55 40.93 -22.51
CA ARG A 613 -10.76 40.53 -21.11
C ARG A 613 -10.85 39.01 -20.94
N LEU A 614 -11.64 38.35 -21.79
CA LEU A 614 -11.86 36.90 -21.69
C LEU A 614 -10.54 36.10 -21.77
N TRP A 615 -9.63 36.51 -22.65
CA TRP A 615 -8.32 35.87 -22.84
C TRP A 615 -7.37 36.04 -21.66
N LEU A 616 -7.58 37.05 -20.81
CA LEU A 616 -6.78 37.29 -19.61
C LEU A 616 -7.31 36.58 -18.36
N PHE A 617 -8.53 36.03 -18.40
CA PHE A 617 -9.17 35.36 -17.26
C PHE A 617 -9.40 33.87 -17.49
N VAL A 618 -9.90 33.50 -18.66
CA VAL A 618 -10.35 32.12 -18.92
C VAL A 618 -9.20 31.12 -18.95
N PRO A 619 -8.09 31.33 -19.68
CA PRO A 619 -7.01 30.35 -19.72
C PRO A 619 -6.41 30.04 -18.32
N PRO A 620 -6.09 31.03 -17.47
CA PRO A 620 -5.64 30.80 -16.08
C PRO A 620 -6.59 29.94 -15.26
N ILE A 621 -7.90 30.18 -15.39
CA ILE A 621 -8.93 29.46 -14.63
C ILE A 621 -9.06 28.02 -15.13
N ILE A 622 -9.13 27.82 -16.46
CA ILE A 622 -9.22 26.47 -17.05
C ILE A 622 -7.97 25.66 -16.70
N VAL A 623 -6.78 26.23 -16.86
CA VAL A 623 -5.53 25.53 -16.56
C VAL A 623 -5.46 25.13 -15.09
N GLY A 624 -5.80 26.02 -14.16
CA GLY A 624 -5.77 25.72 -12.73
C GLY A 624 -6.86 24.76 -12.24
N LEU A 625 -7.98 24.63 -12.96
CA LEU A 625 -9.03 23.65 -12.63
C LEU A 625 -8.76 22.27 -13.23
N VAL A 626 -8.19 22.19 -14.44
CA VAL A 626 -8.06 20.93 -15.18
C VAL A 626 -6.76 20.19 -14.87
N TYR A 627 -5.63 20.89 -14.72
CA TYR A 627 -4.33 20.24 -14.63
C TYR A 627 -3.83 20.15 -13.18
N TRP A 628 -3.16 19.04 -12.86
CA TRP A 628 -2.43 18.89 -11.61
C TRP A 628 -1.27 19.91 -11.58
N PRO A 629 -1.04 20.62 -10.46
CA PRO A 629 -0.42 21.94 -10.51
C PRO A 629 1.08 21.96 -10.84
N GLU A 630 1.81 20.85 -10.74
CA GLU A 630 3.27 20.87 -10.82
C GLU A 630 3.80 21.41 -12.17
N SER A 631 3.47 20.75 -13.28
CA SER A 631 3.94 21.17 -14.61
C SER A 631 3.38 22.55 -15.04
N PRO A 632 2.08 22.85 -14.85
CA PRO A 632 1.55 24.17 -15.16
C PRO A 632 2.17 25.30 -14.34
N VAL A 633 2.43 25.10 -13.04
CA VAL A 633 3.06 26.14 -12.20
C VAL A 633 4.49 26.42 -12.65
N ILE A 634 5.28 25.39 -13.00
CA ILE A 634 6.61 25.56 -13.59
C ILE A 634 6.53 26.39 -14.88
N PHE A 635 5.59 26.04 -15.77
CA PHE A 635 5.36 26.79 -17.00
C PHE A 635 4.93 28.25 -16.75
N SER A 636 4.11 28.47 -15.72
CA SER A 636 3.68 29.80 -15.28
C SER A 636 4.87 30.64 -14.80
N ILE A 637 5.76 30.07 -13.97
CA ILE A 637 6.98 30.74 -13.51
C ILE A 637 7.89 31.08 -14.68
N ALA A 638 8.13 30.14 -15.59
CA ALA A 638 8.95 30.37 -16.79
C ALA A 638 8.36 31.47 -17.68
N THR A 639 7.05 31.43 -17.92
CA THR A 639 6.32 32.42 -18.73
C THR A 639 6.38 33.80 -18.09
N ALA A 640 6.09 33.92 -16.79
CA ALA A 640 6.18 35.18 -16.05
C ALA A 640 7.61 35.75 -16.10
N THR A 641 8.63 34.89 -15.97
CA THR A 641 10.04 35.27 -16.06
C THR A 641 10.39 35.82 -17.44
N PHE A 642 9.99 35.12 -18.51
CA PHE A 642 10.22 35.56 -19.88
C PHE A 642 9.53 36.88 -20.20
N VAL A 643 8.25 37.00 -19.85
CA VAL A 643 7.45 38.21 -20.05
C VAL A 643 8.05 39.39 -19.30
N MET A 644 8.43 39.22 -18.04
CA MET A 644 9.05 40.28 -17.25
C MET A 644 10.46 40.61 -17.74
N GLY A 645 11.23 39.64 -18.24
CA GLY A 645 12.50 39.86 -18.91
C GLY A 645 12.36 40.78 -20.13
N ASP A 646 11.35 40.54 -20.98
CA ASP A 646 11.04 41.40 -22.13
C ASP A 646 10.61 42.81 -21.71
N VAL A 647 9.76 42.93 -20.68
CA VAL A 647 9.39 44.24 -20.09
C VAL A 647 10.62 44.98 -19.56
N CYS A 648 11.48 44.31 -18.80
CA CYS A 648 12.72 44.88 -18.27
C CYS A 648 13.63 45.36 -19.39
N GLN A 649 13.85 44.54 -20.42
CA GLN A 649 14.69 44.89 -21.56
C GLN A 649 14.11 46.09 -22.34
N HIS A 650 12.79 46.13 -22.54
CA HIS A 650 12.11 47.23 -23.21
C HIS A 650 12.21 48.54 -22.41
N VAL A 651 11.93 48.51 -21.10
CA VAL A 651 12.04 49.68 -20.22
C VAL A 651 13.49 50.17 -20.15
N TYR A 652 14.47 49.27 -20.09
CA TYR A 652 15.89 49.62 -20.12
C TYR A 652 16.27 50.35 -21.41
N LYS A 653 15.91 49.80 -22.58
CA LYS A 653 16.15 50.43 -23.90
C LYS A 653 15.48 51.80 -23.99
N ASN A 654 14.21 51.91 -23.61
CA ASN A 654 13.46 53.16 -23.65
C ASN A 654 14.03 54.21 -22.69
N THR A 655 14.46 53.81 -21.49
CA THR A 655 15.06 54.73 -20.52
C THR A 655 16.38 55.28 -21.03
N ARG A 656 17.22 54.44 -21.66
CA ARG A 656 18.47 54.88 -22.29
C ARG A 656 18.24 55.86 -23.44
N ALA A 657 17.22 55.63 -24.26
CA ALA A 657 16.85 56.54 -25.34
C ALA A 657 16.25 57.87 -24.82
N THR A 658 15.38 57.80 -23.81
CA THR A 658 14.66 58.97 -23.27
C THR A 658 15.57 59.92 -22.50
N ARG A 659 16.62 59.40 -21.83
CA ARG A 659 17.66 60.22 -21.19
C ARG A 659 18.29 61.24 -22.15
N ARG A 660 18.27 60.99 -23.47
CA ARG A 660 18.83 61.90 -24.48
C ARG A 660 17.90 63.03 -24.91
N TYR A 661 16.57 62.88 -24.75
CA TYR A 661 15.61 63.79 -25.42
C TYR A 661 14.56 64.43 -24.51
N SER A 662 14.23 63.89 -23.32
CA SER A 662 13.31 64.62 -22.41
C SER A 662 13.21 64.02 -20.99
N ALA A 663 13.35 64.87 -19.96
CA ALA A 663 13.31 64.44 -18.55
C ALA A 663 11.90 64.20 -17.97
N SER A 664 10.81 64.70 -18.59
CA SER A 664 9.47 64.69 -17.94
C SER A 664 8.62 63.45 -18.24
N ARG A 665 8.66 62.88 -19.45
CA ARG A 665 7.74 61.81 -19.87
C ARG A 665 8.08 60.41 -19.31
N GLY A 666 9.32 60.21 -18.85
CA GLY A 666 9.80 58.90 -18.34
C GLY A 666 9.32 58.51 -16.94
N ARG A 667 8.80 59.45 -16.13
CA ARG A 667 8.45 59.16 -14.72
C ARG A 667 7.29 58.17 -14.55
N ILE A 668 6.28 58.23 -15.42
CA ILE A 668 5.09 57.36 -15.31
C ILE A 668 5.44 55.91 -15.65
N SER A 669 6.26 55.69 -16.68
CA SER A 669 6.66 54.32 -17.06
C SER A 669 7.46 53.65 -15.94
N LYS A 670 8.33 54.38 -15.24
CA LYS A 670 9.17 53.83 -14.16
C LYS A 670 8.34 53.36 -12.97
N THR A 671 7.29 54.09 -12.59
CA THR A 671 6.45 53.70 -11.43
C THR A 671 5.62 52.46 -11.73
N VAL A 672 5.03 52.37 -12.92
CA VAL A 672 4.28 51.18 -13.37
C VAL A 672 5.21 49.97 -13.51
N PHE A 673 6.39 50.16 -14.09
CA PHE A 673 7.40 49.11 -14.19
C PHE A 673 7.82 48.57 -12.82
N MET A 674 8.19 49.44 -11.89
CA MET A 674 8.55 49.01 -10.54
C MET A 674 7.40 48.26 -9.87
N GLN A 675 6.16 48.72 -10.06
CA GLN A 675 5.00 48.01 -9.52
C GLN A 675 4.87 46.59 -10.09
N ALA A 676 5.12 46.39 -11.38
CA ALA A 676 5.15 45.06 -12.00
C ALA A 676 6.26 44.17 -11.41
N CYS A 677 7.46 44.71 -11.19
CA CYS A 677 8.55 43.97 -10.55
C CYS A 677 8.21 43.53 -9.13
N TRP A 678 7.53 44.37 -8.35
CA TRP A 678 7.13 44.02 -6.98
C TRP A 678 6.08 42.91 -6.94
N PHE A 679 5.09 42.93 -7.84
CA PHE A 679 4.12 41.82 -7.94
C PHE A 679 4.80 40.51 -8.37
N THR A 680 5.75 40.60 -9.31
CA THR A 680 6.53 39.44 -9.75
C THR A 680 7.43 38.90 -8.62
N GLY A 681 8.03 39.77 -7.81
CA GLY A 681 8.80 39.37 -6.63
C GLY A 681 7.94 38.67 -5.57
N ALA A 682 6.76 39.20 -5.27
CA ALA A 682 5.78 38.54 -4.39
C ALA A 682 5.40 37.14 -4.89
N PHE A 683 5.22 37.02 -6.21
CA PHE A 683 4.96 35.75 -6.87
C PHE A 683 6.14 34.75 -6.72
N TYR A 684 7.39 35.17 -6.92
CA TYR A 684 8.54 34.27 -6.79
C TYR A 684 8.84 33.83 -5.36
N ILE A 685 8.67 34.72 -4.38
CA ILE A 685 8.84 34.40 -2.95
C ILE A 685 7.88 33.27 -2.51
N THR A 686 6.74 33.13 -3.16
CA THR A 686 5.71 32.16 -2.80
C THR A 686 5.80 30.87 -3.62
N TRP A 687 5.91 30.97 -4.95
CA TRP A 687 5.79 29.79 -5.82
C TRP A 687 7.10 29.05 -6.09
N ILE A 688 8.27 29.70 -6.06
CA ILE A 688 9.54 28.99 -6.26
C ILE A 688 9.81 28.01 -5.11
N PRO A 689 9.68 28.39 -3.82
CA PRO A 689 9.84 27.44 -2.72
C PRO A 689 8.84 26.30 -2.77
N TYR A 690 7.60 26.57 -3.20
CA TYR A 690 6.58 25.54 -3.38
C TYR A 690 6.97 24.52 -4.45
N VAL A 691 7.39 24.96 -5.65
CA VAL A 691 7.84 24.04 -6.72
C VAL A 691 9.06 23.23 -6.28
N ALA A 692 10.02 23.88 -5.62
CA ALA A 692 11.17 23.18 -5.07
C ALA A 692 10.77 22.14 -4.00
N LEU A 693 9.77 22.44 -3.15
CA LEU A 693 9.22 21.47 -2.21
C LEU A 693 8.57 20.27 -2.92
N GLN A 694 7.78 20.50 -3.96
CA GLN A 694 7.16 19.42 -4.75
C GLN A 694 8.23 18.53 -5.39
N TYR A 695 9.25 19.13 -6.01
CA TYR A 695 10.37 18.38 -6.58
C TYR A 695 11.13 17.57 -5.53
N MET A 696 11.31 18.13 -4.32
CA MET A 696 11.93 17.40 -3.22
C MET A 696 11.06 16.22 -2.74
N TRP A 697 9.72 16.36 -2.76
CA TRP A 697 8.81 15.26 -2.42
C TRP A 697 8.87 14.16 -3.48
N SER A 698 8.80 14.51 -4.76
CA SER A 698 8.91 13.54 -5.86
C SER A 698 10.26 12.85 -5.90
N SER A 699 11.34 13.50 -5.44
CA SER A 699 12.67 12.90 -5.38
C SER A 699 12.93 12.09 -4.10
N GLY A 700 11.95 11.96 -3.19
CA GLY A 700 12.12 11.29 -1.89
C GLY A 700 13.04 12.01 -0.89
N ARG A 701 13.57 13.20 -1.22
CA ARG A 701 14.55 13.93 -0.39
C ARG A 701 13.91 14.94 0.57
N ALA A 702 12.63 15.26 0.37
CA ALA A 702 11.95 16.34 1.08
C ALA A 702 11.94 16.20 2.59
N LEU A 703 11.94 14.96 3.11
CA LEU A 703 11.77 14.69 4.53
C LEU A 703 12.96 15.15 5.37
N THR A 704 14.09 15.48 4.74
CA THR A 704 15.34 15.84 5.43
C THR A 704 15.41 17.30 5.87
N ASN A 705 14.65 18.22 5.25
CA ASN A 705 14.79 19.65 5.49
C ASN A 705 13.52 20.30 6.05
N TYR A 706 13.27 20.07 7.35
CA TYR A 706 12.15 20.63 8.09
C TYR A 706 12.00 22.16 7.91
N GLY A 707 13.11 22.91 7.95
CA GLY A 707 13.08 24.37 7.85
C GLY A 707 12.57 24.85 6.49
N PHE A 708 13.01 24.20 5.41
CA PHE A 708 12.55 24.50 4.06
C PHE A 708 11.07 24.13 3.86
N ILE A 709 10.64 22.97 4.36
CA ILE A 709 9.23 22.56 4.30
C ILE A 709 8.34 23.56 5.03
N LEU A 710 8.73 23.96 6.25
CA LEU A 710 8.00 24.95 7.04
C LEU A 710 7.92 26.30 6.31
N TYR A 711 9.02 26.73 5.68
CA TYR A 711 9.05 27.96 4.89
C TYR A 711 8.13 27.87 3.65
N ALA A 712 8.21 26.82 2.86
CA ALA A 712 7.37 26.63 1.68
C ALA A 712 5.88 26.49 2.04
N ALA A 713 5.55 25.75 3.10
CA ALA A 713 4.18 25.60 3.59
C ALA A 713 3.59 26.93 4.11
N THR A 714 4.43 27.84 4.61
CA THR A 714 3.99 29.15 5.13
C THR A 714 4.01 30.25 4.07
N SER A 715 4.89 30.18 3.07
CA SER A 715 5.00 31.22 2.04
C SER A 715 3.80 31.22 1.09
N VAL A 716 3.27 30.05 0.73
CA VAL A 716 2.10 29.93 -0.17
C VAL A 716 0.87 30.68 0.34
N PRO A 717 0.36 30.44 1.58
CA PRO A 717 -0.79 31.20 2.08
C PRO A 717 -0.50 32.71 2.28
N LEU A 718 0.78 33.11 2.38
CA LEU A 718 1.19 34.52 2.44
C LEU A 718 1.14 35.25 1.10
N GLN A 719 0.81 34.60 -0.01
CA GLN A 719 0.70 35.27 -1.32
C GLN A 719 -0.22 36.51 -1.27
N GLY A 720 -1.41 36.37 -0.67
CA GLY A 720 -2.35 37.48 -0.54
C GLY A 720 -1.81 38.64 0.28
N PHE A 721 -1.02 38.33 1.32
CA PHE A 721 -0.31 39.32 2.13
C PHE A 721 0.74 40.08 1.30
N TRP A 722 1.59 39.38 0.55
CA TRP A 722 2.60 40.03 -0.29
C TRP A 722 1.96 40.90 -1.37
N ASN A 723 0.89 40.41 -2.02
CA ASN A 723 0.11 41.19 -2.98
C ASN A 723 -0.47 42.48 -2.36
N PHE A 724 -0.93 42.41 -1.12
CA PHE A 724 -1.41 43.58 -0.38
C PHE A 724 -0.29 44.59 -0.11
N VAL A 725 0.88 44.15 0.34
CA VAL A 725 2.04 45.02 0.58
C VAL A 725 2.42 45.77 -0.71
N VAL A 726 2.45 45.07 -1.85
CA VAL A 726 2.71 45.67 -3.16
C VAL A 726 1.61 46.66 -3.56
N TYR A 727 0.34 46.32 -3.32
CA TYR A 727 -0.81 47.16 -3.64
C TYR A 727 -0.86 48.46 -2.83
N ILE A 728 -0.50 48.44 -1.54
CA ILE A 728 -0.58 49.61 -0.66
C ILE A 728 0.62 50.55 -0.82
N ARG A 729 1.79 50.04 -1.21
CA ARG A 729 3.05 50.79 -1.31
C ARG A 729 2.92 52.15 -2.04
N PRO A 730 2.34 52.26 -3.26
CA PRO A 730 2.23 53.55 -3.95
C PRO A 730 1.37 54.58 -3.22
N ARG A 731 0.38 54.11 -2.43
CA ARG A 731 -0.50 54.99 -1.65
C ARG A 731 0.21 55.50 -0.41
N TYR A 732 0.96 54.62 0.25
CA TYR A 732 1.74 54.99 1.43
C TYR A 732 2.79 56.03 1.09
N ILE A 733 3.55 55.85 0.00
CA ILE A 733 4.56 56.82 -0.45
C ILE A 733 3.91 58.18 -0.76
N LYS A 734 2.76 58.21 -1.46
CA LYS A 734 2.04 59.47 -1.75
C LYS A 734 1.54 60.16 -0.48
N GLY A 735 1.03 59.39 0.49
CA GLY A 735 0.55 59.92 1.76
C GLY A 735 1.68 60.44 2.65
N ALA A 736 2.80 59.71 2.73
CA ALA A 736 3.98 60.11 3.48
C ALA A 736 4.56 61.45 2.98
N VAL A 737 4.63 61.63 1.65
CA VAL A 737 5.06 62.90 1.05
C VAL A 737 4.10 64.06 1.38
N GLN A 738 2.80 63.79 1.50
CA GLN A 738 1.80 64.81 1.89
C GLN A 738 1.80 65.11 3.39
N MET A 739 2.20 64.15 4.23
CA MET A 739 2.23 64.29 5.69
C MET A 739 3.48 64.99 6.22
N VAL A 740 4.51 65.25 5.40
CA VAL A 740 5.56 66.20 5.78
C VAL A 740 4.88 67.56 5.89
N PRO A 741 4.52 68.01 7.11
CA PRO A 741 3.73 69.22 7.29
C PRO A 741 4.53 70.34 6.66
N ASN A 742 3.87 71.22 5.91
CA ASN A 742 4.43 72.42 5.30
C ASN A 742 5.59 72.96 6.15
N PHE A 743 6.81 72.54 5.83
CA PHE A 743 7.99 73.07 6.49
C PHE A 743 7.93 74.56 6.14
N PRO A 744 7.80 75.46 7.13
CA PRO A 744 7.31 76.79 6.87
C PRO A 744 8.17 77.46 5.81
N ARG A 745 7.55 77.76 4.65
CA ARG A 745 8.15 78.56 3.57
C ARG A 745 8.62 79.95 4.05
N ALA A 746 8.34 80.31 5.30
CA ALA A 746 8.81 81.51 5.96
C ALA A 746 10.35 81.62 6.06
N VAL A 747 11.13 80.53 5.89
CA VAL A 747 12.61 80.62 5.90
C VAL A 747 13.20 80.88 4.51
N THR A 748 12.45 80.69 3.42
CA THR A 748 12.95 80.96 2.05
C THR A 748 12.63 82.36 1.52
N SER A 749 11.83 83.17 2.22
CA SER A 749 11.53 84.55 1.82
C SER A 749 12.51 85.62 2.33
N ARG A 750 13.62 85.24 3.00
CA ARG A 750 14.67 86.20 3.43
C ARG A 750 16.01 86.06 2.70
N VAL A 751 16.13 85.18 1.69
CA VAL A 751 17.32 85.10 0.83
C VAL A 751 17.01 85.67 -0.54
N SER A 752 16.66 86.95 -0.57
CA SER A 752 16.57 87.75 -1.78
C SER A 752 17.55 88.90 -1.65
N ILE A 753 18.85 88.60 -1.79
CA ILE A 753 19.96 89.46 -2.28
C ILE A 753 21.19 88.53 -2.32
N VAL A 754 21.37 87.79 -3.42
CA VAL A 754 22.70 87.29 -3.82
C VAL A 754 22.80 87.45 -5.35
N PRO A 755 23.81 88.15 -5.89
CA PRO A 755 23.90 88.43 -7.32
C PRO A 755 24.11 87.16 -8.17
N ARG A 756 23.49 87.16 -9.35
CA ARG A 756 23.32 86.07 -10.33
C ARG A 756 24.59 85.45 -10.95
N ARG A 757 25.81 85.72 -10.45
CA ARG A 757 27.05 85.26 -11.10
C ARG A 757 27.69 83.97 -10.54
N SER A 758 27.17 83.39 -9.46
CA SER A 758 27.73 82.14 -8.90
C SER A 758 26.76 80.94 -8.88
N ALA A 759 25.60 81.05 -9.54
CA ALA A 759 24.56 80.02 -9.52
C ALA A 759 24.89 78.73 -10.30
N VAL A 760 26.07 78.64 -10.94
CA VAL A 760 26.51 77.44 -11.67
C VAL A 760 27.09 76.36 -10.75
N VAL A 761 27.45 76.68 -9.49
CA VAL A 761 28.14 75.71 -8.61
C VAL A 761 27.19 74.93 -7.68
N ILE A 762 26.01 75.46 -7.35
CA ILE A 762 25.14 74.85 -6.31
C ILE A 762 24.13 73.83 -6.88
N ALA A 763 23.83 73.86 -8.18
CA ALA A 763 23.01 72.82 -8.82
C ALA A 763 23.73 71.46 -8.95
N SER A 764 25.04 71.41 -8.67
CA SER A 764 25.86 70.19 -8.66
C SER A 764 25.70 69.35 -7.38
N GLN A 765 25.33 69.95 -6.24
CA GLN A 765 25.32 69.23 -4.95
C GLN A 765 23.99 68.52 -4.61
N VAL A 766 22.88 68.86 -5.26
CA VAL A 766 21.59 68.18 -5.00
C VAL A 766 21.48 66.84 -5.75
N GLY A 767 22.34 66.59 -6.74
CA GLY A 767 22.43 65.31 -7.44
C GLY A 767 23.20 64.21 -6.68
N VAL A 768 23.83 64.53 -5.54
CA VAL A 768 24.74 63.63 -4.82
C VAL A 768 24.01 62.79 -3.75
N LEU A 769 22.78 63.13 -3.37
CA LEU A 769 22.05 62.38 -2.34
C LEU A 769 21.46 61.04 -2.82
N ASP A 770 21.26 60.86 -4.14
CA ASP A 770 20.78 59.58 -4.68
C ASP A 770 21.92 58.56 -4.87
N SER A 771 23.20 58.97 -4.80
CA SER A 771 24.37 58.10 -4.96
C SER A 771 24.96 57.56 -3.64
N ILE A 772 24.52 58.05 -2.48
CA ILE A 772 25.08 57.64 -1.17
C ILE A 772 24.36 56.42 -0.57
N ILE A 773 23.23 55.98 -1.14
CA ILE A 773 22.47 54.82 -0.63
C ILE A 773 22.93 53.48 -1.25
N GLU A 774 23.82 53.47 -2.24
CA GLU A 774 24.30 52.23 -2.90
C GLU A 774 25.68 51.72 -2.40
N GLU A 775 26.36 52.41 -1.47
CA GLU A 775 27.76 52.09 -1.13
C GLU A 775 28.00 51.57 0.31
N GLU A 776 26.96 51.11 1.01
CA GLU A 776 27.10 50.63 2.40
C GLU A 776 26.79 49.13 2.58
N THR A 777 27.18 48.28 1.62
CA THR A 777 27.15 46.81 1.78
C THR A 777 28.39 46.10 1.21
N THR A 778 29.59 46.50 1.60
CA THR A 778 30.77 45.61 1.58
C THR A 778 31.85 46.16 2.51
N SER A 779 32.02 45.57 3.70
CA SER A 779 33.31 45.40 4.39
C SER A 779 33.11 45.12 5.89
N SER A 780 33.10 43.83 6.28
CA SER A 780 33.64 43.43 7.57
C SER A 780 34.17 41.99 7.48
N GLY A 781 35.48 41.87 7.29
CA GLY A 781 36.22 40.62 7.38
C GLY A 781 37.71 40.93 7.35
N GLY A 782 38.36 40.92 8.52
CA GLY A 782 39.82 41.00 8.65
C GLY A 782 40.36 41.87 9.78
N GLN A 783 40.14 41.46 11.03
CA GLN A 783 41.21 41.11 12.00
C GLN A 783 40.58 40.57 13.29
#